data_AF-X6M1M6-F1
#
_entry.id   AF-X6M1M6-F1
#
_cell.length_a   1.000
_cell.length_b   1.000
_cell.length_c   1.000
_cell.angle_alpha   90.00
_cell.angle_beta   90.00
_cell.angle_gamma   90.00
#
_symmetry.space_group_name_H-M   'P 1'
#
loop_
_entity.id
_entity.type
_entity.pdbx_description
1 polymer ?
#
loop_
_entity_poly.entity_id
_entity_poly.type
_entity_poly.pdbx_seq_one_letter_code
_entity_poly.pdbx_strand_id
1 'polypeptide(L)'
;MSKKEDQVEDKTFRISHSMSVSKLYEQLLICYMKWNWTKLNGTKNTIDEQTMFNIFEMEIAYLSHLAWEGLKRGQAIISCEIQEKVLNGINIRYPRKHISVASQWSRIHSFGFLQGQETMNPIHPTNSVYFPHLTFQEWLAAYYLACCLYQPIETNHHQQVRSVLINEQFTPKYSMTIPFMAGILYDNIENKKDIDGSDTSSSFLPFQLQTYHKTLIASFKSFLISWINFDKDIKYAYNYSYRIVQRPFNKVIELHLPNLQHALIHPDVHSCVIDQLNLVQSQLNSLDKYLIEDRFWILKHLCISTQSSKIIIQCFQQGIRHREQIIRCLSVDAIETIVAKVSETQLDDAVDILLDEICESNKDVHKNVRCCLQKYHLNNAFKHLMNVFNNKRLVLCNLCANTLGAIVVRLNEEQVNDALDYILLNLDINSTTILRACQNVLEIILTKLNEKQLVRIFECLLNGPTNGRNASSFAKIFEALAMRLDIRQLDDVFLYLMNRSQDEKKAVRRCRVKVLEKILIKWDQVQFSADKPAYQQFTELYRLISVQSNRTHLNIAFKYLMKGLKHSKRCVRKLCIDVLGAMPMKWNKTQSNNLFVYLMKNVSKDENENVRYSCAQAMQNFLLLRLQRDEKQLINAVFNYLVNGFNDVNKNDQFSCAESIGRIAAKLGKKQLNITFRYLKDRLSNKHEDMLIRMSCAESLGRMAMKLDTRQWSTILECLKAVLDDNNENLFVHKYCIHSLERLIAKTNKPVNMLSVQSLKPVLKKCKQKQFDNIISSLIDGLKEEDVRSYCVEALTNLLSRLNERQLDHWLYYLMNKINDAYTNSIEIE
;
A
#
# COMPACT_ATOMS: atom_id res chain seq x y z
N MET A 1 -9.89 -0.36 43.27
CA MET A 1 -10.54 0.96 43.35
C MET A 1 -10.74 1.47 41.93
N SER A 2 -11.96 1.32 41.40
CA SER A 2 -12.32 1.77 40.06
C SER A 2 -12.68 3.26 40.09
N LYS A 3 -12.08 4.07 39.21
CA LYS A 3 -12.68 5.34 38.78
C LYS A 3 -13.36 5.08 37.44
N LYS A 4 -14.69 5.10 37.44
CA LYS A 4 -15.50 5.29 36.23
C LYS A 4 -15.33 6.75 35.82
N GLU A 5 -14.77 6.98 34.64
CA GLU A 5 -14.96 8.22 33.91
C GLU A 5 -16.34 8.12 33.26
N ASP A 6 -17.32 8.83 33.81
CA ASP A 6 -18.59 9.06 33.14
C ASP A 6 -18.33 10.04 31.99
N GLN A 7 -18.37 9.51 30.76
CA GLN A 7 -18.57 10.31 29.56
C GLN A 7 -20.00 10.86 29.59
N VAL A 8 -20.17 12.07 30.11
CA VAL A 8 -21.34 12.89 29.78
C VAL A 8 -21.08 13.43 28.38
N GLU A 9 -21.74 12.84 27.37
CA GLU A 9 -21.87 13.46 26.05
C GLU A 9 -22.57 14.81 26.20
N ASP A 10 -21.78 15.89 26.12
CA ASP A 10 -22.28 17.26 26.03
C ASP A 10 -22.95 17.46 24.66
N LYS A 11 -24.26 17.24 24.60
CA LYS A 11 -25.10 17.41 23.38
C LYS A 11 -25.32 18.88 22.98
N THR A 12 -24.61 19.84 23.57
CA THR A 12 -25.10 21.23 23.60
C THR A 12 -24.65 22.11 22.43
N PHE A 13 -23.83 21.63 21.49
CA PHE A 13 -23.41 22.46 20.34
C PHE A 13 -23.21 21.66 19.05
N ARG A 14 -24.25 21.56 18.21
CA ARG A 14 -24.14 21.06 16.82
C ARG A 14 -24.25 22.23 15.85
N ILE A 15 -23.12 22.74 15.37
CA ILE A 15 -23.11 23.66 14.22
C ILE A 15 -23.47 22.84 12.97
N SER A 16 -24.65 23.07 12.38
CA SER A 16 -24.95 22.55 11.05
C SER A 16 -24.21 23.40 10.01
N HIS A 17 -23.74 22.79 8.93
CA HIS A 17 -23.05 23.51 7.84
C HIS A 17 -23.98 24.46 7.05
N SER A 18 -25.26 24.55 7.45
CA SER A 18 -26.30 25.39 6.85
C SER A 18 -26.79 26.52 7.78
N MET A 19 -26.18 26.72 8.95
CA MET A 19 -26.61 27.74 9.93
C MET A 19 -26.23 29.14 9.45
N SER A 20 -27.20 30.08 9.43
CA SER A 20 -26.94 31.47 9.07
C SER A 20 -26.03 32.13 10.11
N VAL A 21 -25.26 33.15 9.70
CA VAL A 21 -24.39 33.89 10.63
C VAL A 21 -25.24 34.54 11.74
N SER A 22 -26.42 35.07 11.42
CA SER A 22 -27.32 35.62 12.44
C SER A 22 -27.76 34.58 13.47
N LYS A 23 -28.08 33.36 13.01
CA LYS A 23 -28.49 32.24 13.88
C LYS A 23 -27.35 31.77 14.77
N LEU A 24 -26.12 31.80 14.29
CA LEU A 24 -24.94 31.49 15.09
C LEU A 24 -24.80 32.45 16.29
N TYR A 25 -24.95 33.76 16.08
CA TYR A 25 -24.87 34.75 17.16
C TYR A 25 -26.02 34.64 18.16
N GLU A 26 -27.23 34.33 17.67
CA GLU A 26 -28.37 34.00 18.54
C GLU A 26 -28.06 32.80 19.44
N GLN A 27 -27.52 31.72 18.87
CA GLN A 27 -27.16 30.51 19.62
C GLN A 27 -26.03 30.76 20.63
N LEU A 28 -25.02 31.55 20.27
CA LEU A 28 -23.97 31.95 21.22
C LEU A 28 -24.54 32.74 22.41
N LEU A 29 -25.51 33.64 22.15
CA LEU A 29 -26.18 34.39 23.20
C LEU A 29 -27.07 33.50 24.08
N ILE A 30 -27.78 32.54 23.48
CA ILE A 30 -28.55 31.51 24.21
C ILE A 30 -27.64 30.69 25.11
N CYS A 31 -26.49 30.22 24.60
CA CYS A 31 -25.48 29.51 25.38
C CYS A 31 -25.02 30.35 26.58
N TYR A 32 -24.78 31.64 26.37
CA TYR A 32 -24.40 32.56 27.43
C TYR A 32 -25.49 32.73 28.51
N MET A 33 -26.75 32.90 28.09
CA MET A 33 -27.89 32.94 29.01
C MET A 33 -28.04 31.64 29.81
N LYS A 34 -27.86 30.48 29.17
CA LYS A 34 -27.93 29.16 29.82
C LYS A 34 -26.83 29.01 30.87
N TRP A 35 -25.62 29.48 30.56
CA TRP A 35 -24.51 29.51 31.52
C TRP A 35 -24.83 30.38 32.75
N ASN A 36 -25.34 31.59 32.54
CA ASN A 36 -25.74 32.48 33.65
C ASN A 36 -26.90 31.91 34.48
N TRP A 37 -27.89 31.30 33.83
CA TRP A 37 -28.99 30.64 34.53
C TRP A 37 -28.49 29.51 35.42
N THR A 38 -27.59 28.67 34.89
CA THR A 38 -26.98 27.55 35.64
C THR A 38 -26.16 28.05 36.81
N LYS A 39 -25.42 29.15 36.64
CA LYS A 39 -24.65 29.80 37.70
C LYS A 39 -25.53 30.29 38.85
N LEU A 40 -26.72 30.80 38.56
CA LEU A 40 -27.64 31.36 39.56
C LEU A 40 -28.52 30.28 40.23
N ASN A 41 -28.94 29.25 39.49
CA ASN A 41 -29.97 28.31 39.94
C ASN A 41 -29.51 26.83 40.02
N GLY A 42 -28.26 26.53 39.68
CA GLY A 42 -27.72 25.17 39.60
C GLY A 42 -28.18 24.40 38.34
N THR A 43 -27.77 23.14 38.21
CA THR A 43 -27.94 22.30 37.00
C THR A 43 -29.27 21.54 36.89
N LYS A 44 -30.29 21.89 37.68
CA LYS A 44 -31.43 20.98 37.91
C LYS A 44 -32.49 20.89 36.80
N ASN A 45 -32.57 21.82 35.84
CA ASN A 45 -33.62 21.82 34.79
C ASN A 45 -33.09 22.21 33.40
N THR A 46 -33.47 21.48 32.36
CA THR A 46 -33.28 21.87 30.95
C THR A 46 -34.40 22.82 30.54
N ILE A 47 -34.05 24.06 30.19
CA ILE A 47 -34.98 25.11 29.75
C ILE A 47 -34.87 25.26 28.21
N ASP A 48 -36.01 25.38 27.53
CA ASP A 48 -36.05 25.63 26.08
C ASP A 48 -35.57 27.05 25.72
N GLU A 49 -35.15 27.24 24.47
CA GLU A 49 -34.48 28.47 24.02
C GLU A 49 -35.39 29.70 24.09
N GLN A 50 -36.69 29.55 23.83
CA GLN A 50 -37.63 30.67 23.86
C GLN A 50 -37.87 31.15 25.29
N THR A 51 -37.95 30.21 26.22
CA THR A 51 -38.07 30.52 27.65
C THR A 51 -36.84 31.26 28.17
N MET A 52 -35.64 31.05 27.60
CA MET A 52 -34.44 31.80 27.99
C MET A 52 -34.53 33.30 27.70
N PHE A 53 -35.02 33.68 26.51
CA PHE A 53 -35.22 35.10 26.17
C PHE A 53 -36.30 35.75 27.03
N ASN A 54 -37.32 35.00 27.45
CA ASN A 54 -38.35 35.51 28.36
C ASN A 54 -37.81 35.70 29.79
N ILE A 55 -36.94 34.80 30.27
CA ILE A 55 -36.33 34.90 31.61
C ILE A 55 -35.42 36.13 31.72
N PHE A 56 -34.61 36.36 30.68
CA PHE A 56 -33.64 37.46 30.61
C PHE A 56 -34.13 38.65 29.78
N GLU A 57 -35.45 38.80 29.62
CA GLU A 57 -36.05 39.78 28.70
C GLU A 57 -35.55 41.20 28.99
N MET A 58 -35.49 41.59 30.26
CA MET A 58 -35.05 42.92 30.69
C MET A 58 -33.56 43.14 30.36
N GLU A 59 -32.71 42.16 30.61
CA GLU A 59 -31.27 42.21 30.32
C GLU A 59 -31.03 42.30 28.81
N ILE A 60 -31.73 41.50 28.01
CA ILE A 60 -31.66 41.56 26.55
C ILE A 60 -32.21 42.88 26.01
N ALA A 61 -33.31 43.40 26.57
CA ALA A 61 -33.85 44.71 26.21
C ALA A 61 -32.86 45.84 26.51
N TYR A 62 -32.18 45.79 27.66
CA TYR A 62 -31.13 46.75 27.99
C TYR A 62 -29.94 46.64 27.03
N LEU A 63 -29.39 45.43 26.84
CA LEU A 63 -28.21 45.21 26.01
C LEU A 63 -28.45 45.59 24.54
N SER A 64 -29.60 45.21 23.98
CA SER A 64 -29.97 45.52 22.60
C SER A 64 -30.18 47.01 22.36
N HIS A 65 -30.84 47.70 23.29
CA HIS A 65 -31.03 49.15 23.21
C HIS A 65 -29.71 49.91 23.41
N LEU A 66 -28.86 49.46 24.35
CA LEU A 66 -27.53 50.02 24.56
C LEU A 66 -26.65 49.85 23.33
N ALA A 67 -26.66 48.66 22.72
CA ALA A 67 -25.94 48.36 21.49
C ALA A 67 -26.36 49.29 20.35
N TRP A 68 -27.68 49.50 20.19
CA TRP A 68 -28.22 50.43 19.20
C TRP A 68 -27.79 51.88 19.45
N GLU A 69 -27.94 52.43 20.66
CA GLU A 69 -27.55 53.82 20.93
C GLU A 69 -26.03 54.05 20.78
N GLY A 70 -25.20 53.06 21.15
CA GLY A 70 -23.76 53.07 20.91
C GLY A 70 -23.43 53.05 19.41
N LEU A 71 -24.02 52.11 18.66
CA LEU A 71 -23.79 51.97 17.22
C LEU A 71 -24.27 53.20 16.46
N LYS A 72 -25.44 53.73 16.82
CA LYS A 72 -26.00 54.98 16.26
C LYS A 72 -25.08 56.18 16.44
N ARG A 73 -24.22 56.20 17.47
CA ARG A 73 -23.20 57.25 17.67
C ARG A 73 -21.81 56.88 17.12
N GLY A 74 -21.66 55.70 16.53
CA GLY A 74 -20.35 55.18 16.08
C GLY A 74 -19.40 54.85 17.24
N GLN A 75 -19.94 54.54 18.42
CA GLN A 75 -19.18 54.30 19.63
C GLN A 75 -19.12 52.80 19.96
N ALA A 76 -17.91 52.24 19.91
CA ALA A 76 -17.62 50.89 20.41
C ALA A 76 -17.47 50.87 21.95
N ILE A 77 -16.96 51.96 22.53
CA ILE A 77 -16.93 52.21 23.97
C ILE A 77 -18.07 53.15 24.31
N ILE A 78 -19.04 52.67 25.08
CA ILE A 78 -20.31 53.33 25.37
C ILE A 78 -20.20 54.04 26.72
N SER A 79 -20.45 55.34 26.72
CA SER A 79 -20.28 56.18 27.91
C SER A 79 -21.33 55.92 28.98
N CYS A 80 -21.06 56.33 30.23
CA CYS A 80 -22.00 56.18 31.34
C CYS A 80 -23.29 56.98 31.09
N GLU A 81 -23.25 58.14 30.43
CA GLU A 81 -24.46 58.93 30.17
C GLU A 81 -25.44 58.20 29.24
N ILE A 82 -24.91 57.45 28.25
CA ILE A 82 -25.75 56.63 27.37
C ILE A 82 -26.33 55.45 28.16
N GLN A 83 -25.52 54.82 29.00
CA GLN A 83 -25.97 53.72 29.87
C GLN A 83 -27.09 54.19 30.81
N GLU A 84 -26.96 55.34 31.47
CA GLU A 84 -27.99 55.92 32.33
C GLU A 84 -29.28 56.22 31.57
N LYS A 85 -29.17 56.83 30.38
CA LYS A 85 -30.33 57.12 29.54
C LYS A 85 -31.09 55.84 29.16
N VAL A 86 -30.38 54.80 28.74
CA VAL A 86 -30.99 53.50 28.39
C VAL A 86 -31.58 52.84 29.63
N LEU A 87 -30.87 52.85 30.76
CA LEU A 87 -31.33 52.29 32.03
C LEU A 87 -32.62 52.96 32.51
N ASN A 88 -32.75 54.28 32.38
CA ASN A 88 -33.98 55.00 32.72
C ASN A 88 -35.17 54.52 31.87
N GLY A 89 -34.96 54.31 30.57
CA GLY A 89 -35.98 53.72 29.69
C GLY A 89 -36.38 52.30 30.10
N ILE A 90 -35.41 51.47 30.51
CA ILE A 90 -35.66 50.13 31.01
C ILE A 90 -36.42 50.15 32.33
N ASN A 91 -36.10 51.06 33.25
CA ASN A 91 -36.80 51.21 34.53
C ASN A 91 -38.28 51.59 34.33
N ILE A 92 -38.59 52.41 33.32
CA ILE A 92 -39.97 52.78 32.96
C ILE A 92 -40.69 51.57 32.35
N ARG A 93 -40.04 50.84 31.43
CA ARG A 93 -40.64 49.70 30.73
C ARG A 93 -40.85 48.49 31.63
N TYR A 94 -39.98 48.29 32.61
CA TYR A 94 -40.00 47.17 33.55
C TYR A 94 -40.05 47.70 35.00
N PRO A 95 -41.16 48.27 35.48
CA PRO A 95 -41.23 48.86 36.80
C PRO A 95 -41.11 47.80 37.91
N ARG A 96 -40.37 48.10 38.98
CA ARG A 96 -40.20 47.18 40.12
C ARG A 96 -41.49 47.06 40.93
N LYS A 97 -41.87 45.81 41.27
CA LYS A 97 -43.02 45.54 42.16
C LYS A 97 -42.64 45.32 43.63
N HIS A 98 -41.37 45.05 43.96
CA HIS A 98 -40.87 44.86 45.34
C HIS A 98 -39.44 45.41 45.53
N ILE A 99 -39.15 45.97 46.72
CA ILE A 99 -37.89 46.67 47.06
C ILE A 99 -36.75 45.69 47.45
N SER A 100 -37.05 44.44 47.80
CA SER A 100 -36.07 43.47 48.33
C SER A 100 -35.18 42.77 47.29
N VAL A 101 -35.25 43.15 46.02
CA VAL A 101 -34.42 42.60 44.94
C VAL A 101 -33.31 43.60 44.58
N ALA A 102 -32.10 43.10 44.31
CA ALA A 102 -30.96 43.89 43.83
C ALA A 102 -31.37 44.89 42.74
N SER A 103 -30.69 46.04 42.66
CA SER A 103 -31.06 47.07 41.68
C SER A 103 -31.15 46.50 40.25
N GLN A 104 -32.03 47.02 39.38
CA GLN A 104 -32.11 46.56 37.98
C GLN A 104 -30.76 46.65 37.29
N TRP A 105 -30.00 47.70 37.62
CA TRP A 105 -28.59 47.81 37.24
C TRP A 105 -27.74 46.67 37.78
N SER A 106 -27.82 46.34 39.07
CA SER A 106 -27.10 45.20 39.66
C SER A 106 -27.43 43.88 38.98
N ARG A 107 -28.69 43.66 38.60
CA ARG A 107 -29.12 42.48 37.85
C ARG A 107 -28.53 42.46 36.43
N ILE A 108 -28.65 43.56 35.68
CA ILE A 108 -28.04 43.72 34.35
C ILE A 108 -26.52 43.56 34.40
N HIS A 109 -25.87 44.14 35.40
CA HIS A 109 -24.43 44.04 35.60
C HIS A 109 -24.02 42.60 35.94
N SER A 110 -24.77 41.91 36.80
CA SER A 110 -24.53 40.50 37.15
C SER A 110 -24.67 39.55 35.96
N PHE A 111 -25.38 39.96 34.90
CA PHE A 111 -25.43 39.23 33.65
C PHE A 111 -24.06 39.14 32.97
N GLY A 112 -23.14 40.08 33.22
CA GLY A 112 -21.72 39.96 32.90
C GLY A 112 -21.36 40.05 31.40
N PHE A 113 -22.31 40.42 30.54
CA PHE A 113 -22.08 40.42 29.09
C PHE A 113 -21.27 41.64 28.61
N LEU A 114 -21.29 42.75 29.36
CA LEU A 114 -20.54 43.97 29.06
C LEU A 114 -19.18 43.96 29.79
N GLN A 115 -18.15 44.51 29.15
CA GLN A 115 -16.78 44.62 29.69
C GLN A 115 -16.44 46.09 30.03
N GLY A 116 -15.63 46.33 31.07
CA GLY A 116 -15.26 47.66 31.58
C GLY A 116 -14.30 47.59 32.79
N GLN A 117 -13.88 48.73 33.35
CA GLN A 117 -12.91 48.78 34.47
C GLN A 117 -13.39 48.02 35.72
N GLU A 118 -12.46 47.35 36.41
CA GLU A 118 -12.66 46.30 37.43
C GLU A 118 -13.44 46.70 38.69
N THR A 119 -13.69 48.00 38.92
CA THR A 119 -14.45 48.52 40.07
C THR A 119 -15.69 49.28 39.61
N MET A 120 -16.81 48.55 39.48
CA MET A 120 -18.11 49.10 39.06
C MET A 120 -19.03 49.31 40.26
N ASN A 121 -19.74 50.44 40.31
CA ASN A 121 -20.76 50.70 41.32
C ASN A 121 -21.99 49.79 41.07
N PRO A 122 -22.44 48.99 42.07
CA PRO A 122 -23.58 48.09 41.89
C PRO A 122 -24.94 48.82 41.80
N ILE A 123 -24.98 50.14 41.99
CA ILE A 123 -26.23 50.91 42.10
C ILE A 123 -26.55 51.67 40.79
N HIS A 124 -25.55 52.20 40.08
CA HIS A 124 -25.72 52.94 38.82
C HIS A 124 -24.45 52.83 37.93
N PRO A 125 -24.56 53.01 36.60
CA PRO A 125 -23.43 52.94 35.68
C PRO A 125 -22.48 54.14 35.88
N THR A 126 -21.27 53.90 36.38
CA THR A 126 -20.26 54.96 36.62
C THR A 126 -19.15 55.00 35.58
N ASN A 127 -18.88 53.89 34.90
CA ASN A 127 -17.77 53.76 33.95
C ASN A 127 -18.28 53.42 32.54
N SER A 128 -17.50 53.78 31.52
CA SER A 128 -17.77 53.36 30.15
C SER A 128 -17.64 51.84 29.99
N VAL A 129 -18.46 51.27 29.12
CA VAL A 129 -18.53 49.82 28.85
C VAL A 129 -18.42 49.52 27.37
N TYR A 130 -18.05 48.30 27.02
CA TYR A 130 -18.04 47.82 25.63
C TYR A 130 -18.52 46.37 25.55
N PHE A 131 -18.95 45.95 24.37
CA PHE A 131 -19.30 44.55 24.10
C PHE A 131 -18.04 43.71 23.89
N PRO A 132 -18.06 42.39 24.20
CA PRO A 132 -16.91 41.52 24.04
C PRO A 132 -16.36 41.49 22.60
N HIS A 133 -17.21 41.78 21.61
CA HIS A 133 -16.83 41.99 20.22
C HIS A 133 -17.80 42.95 19.52
N LEU A 134 -17.32 43.71 18.52
CA LEU A 134 -18.15 44.65 17.76
C LEU A 134 -19.35 43.96 17.09
N THR A 135 -19.18 42.75 16.56
CA THR A 135 -20.28 41.99 15.94
C THR A 135 -21.40 41.62 16.92
N PHE A 136 -21.12 41.47 18.21
CA PHE A 136 -22.17 41.29 19.22
C PHE A 136 -22.97 42.58 19.43
N GLN A 137 -22.30 43.74 19.40
CA GLN A 137 -22.97 45.03 19.37
C GLN A 137 -23.83 45.18 18.11
N GLU A 138 -23.31 44.82 16.94
CA GLU A 138 -24.06 44.90 15.67
C GLU A 138 -25.27 43.95 15.64
N TRP A 139 -25.14 42.72 16.14
CA TRP A 139 -26.24 41.76 16.22
C TRP A 139 -27.29 42.18 17.25
N LEU A 140 -26.90 42.64 18.44
CA LEU A 140 -27.83 43.12 19.46
C LEU A 140 -28.55 44.41 19.01
N ALA A 141 -27.86 45.29 18.29
CA ALA A 141 -28.49 46.44 17.64
C ALA A 141 -29.50 45.99 16.56
N ALA A 142 -29.16 44.98 15.75
CA ALA A 142 -30.07 44.41 14.77
C ALA A 142 -31.32 43.79 15.42
N TYR A 143 -31.13 43.09 16.55
CA TYR A 143 -32.22 42.55 17.35
C TYR A 143 -33.15 43.65 17.88
N TYR A 144 -32.59 44.75 18.42
CA TYR A 144 -33.37 45.91 18.85
C TYR A 144 -34.19 46.50 17.70
N LEU A 145 -33.57 46.73 16.54
CA LEU A 145 -34.26 47.27 15.37
C LEU A 145 -35.38 46.34 14.87
N ALA A 146 -35.13 45.03 14.84
CA ALA A 146 -36.14 44.04 14.51
C ALA A 146 -37.33 44.11 15.50
N CYS A 147 -37.08 44.15 16.81
CA CYS A 147 -38.14 44.31 17.82
C CYS A 147 -38.93 45.61 17.66
N CYS A 148 -38.29 46.71 17.28
CA CYS A 148 -38.96 47.99 17.03
C CYS A 148 -39.88 47.95 15.79
N LEU A 149 -39.57 47.13 14.77
CA LEU A 149 -40.47 46.95 13.63
C LEU A 149 -41.79 46.28 14.04
N TYR A 150 -41.79 45.44 15.07
CA TYR A 150 -43.00 44.80 15.61
C TYR A 150 -43.78 45.71 16.58
N GLN A 151 -43.30 46.91 16.89
CA GLN A 151 -44.08 47.89 17.65
C GLN A 151 -45.10 48.62 16.75
N PRO A 152 -46.20 49.16 17.31
CA PRO A 152 -47.18 49.93 16.55
C PRO A 152 -46.52 51.06 15.74
N ILE A 153 -47.05 51.33 14.54
CA ILE A 153 -46.47 52.25 13.55
C ILE A 153 -46.38 53.69 14.10
N GLU A 154 -47.28 54.05 15.01
CA GLU A 154 -47.34 55.37 15.64
C GLU A 154 -46.21 55.59 16.66
N THR A 155 -45.46 54.55 17.02
CA THR A 155 -44.36 54.70 17.99
C THR A 155 -43.13 55.39 17.38
N ASN A 156 -42.52 56.28 18.14
CA ASN A 156 -41.27 56.96 17.75
C ASN A 156 -40.14 55.97 17.40
N HIS A 157 -40.15 54.79 18.00
CA HIS A 157 -39.17 53.73 17.73
C HIS A 157 -39.37 53.10 16.35
N HIS A 158 -40.61 52.77 15.97
CA HIS A 158 -40.92 52.25 14.63
C HIS A 158 -40.51 53.25 13.54
N GLN A 159 -40.82 54.54 13.72
CA GLN A 159 -40.45 55.60 12.79
C GLN A 159 -38.92 55.76 12.66
N GLN A 160 -38.19 55.65 13.78
CA GLN A 160 -36.74 55.71 13.77
C GLN A 160 -36.11 54.56 12.97
N VAL A 161 -36.58 53.32 13.16
CA VAL A 161 -36.06 52.17 12.39
C VAL A 161 -36.38 52.31 10.90
N ARG A 162 -37.60 52.75 10.58
CA ARG A 162 -38.01 53.02 9.19
C ARG A 162 -37.10 54.05 8.52
N SER A 163 -36.73 55.12 9.22
CA SER A 163 -35.77 56.11 8.69
C SER A 163 -34.41 55.49 8.40
N VAL A 164 -33.90 54.64 9.29
CA VAL A 164 -32.59 53.96 9.11
C VAL A 164 -32.62 53.02 7.90
N LEU A 165 -33.69 52.23 7.75
CA LEU A 165 -33.85 51.32 6.61
C LEU A 165 -33.97 52.05 5.27
N ILE A 166 -34.67 53.19 5.23
CA ILE A 166 -34.87 53.94 3.99
C ILE A 166 -33.62 54.76 3.64
N ASN A 167 -33.07 55.49 4.61
CA ASN A 167 -32.08 56.53 4.34
C ASN A 167 -30.64 56.09 4.59
N GLU A 168 -30.40 55.06 5.42
CA GLU A 168 -29.06 54.71 5.89
C GLU A 168 -28.66 53.23 5.65
N GLN A 169 -29.49 52.42 4.98
CA GLN A 169 -29.24 50.97 4.79
C GLN A 169 -27.91 50.62 4.09
N PHE A 170 -27.36 51.52 3.27
CA PHE A 170 -26.10 51.32 2.55
C PHE A 170 -24.91 52.03 3.21
N THR A 171 -25.10 52.65 4.37
CA THR A 171 -23.99 53.25 5.10
C THR A 171 -23.08 52.15 5.65
N PRO A 172 -21.75 52.27 5.53
CA PRO A 172 -20.81 51.26 6.06
C PRO A 172 -21.04 50.92 7.53
N LYS A 173 -21.55 51.91 8.28
CA LYS A 173 -21.91 51.84 9.70
C LYS A 173 -22.94 50.76 10.06
N TYR A 174 -23.88 50.43 9.16
CA TYR A 174 -24.88 49.38 9.40
C TYR A 174 -24.71 48.16 8.48
N SER A 175 -23.57 48.05 7.80
CA SER A 175 -23.29 47.01 6.81
C SER A 175 -23.45 45.58 7.36
N MET A 176 -23.17 45.37 8.65
CA MET A 176 -23.37 44.08 9.34
C MET A 176 -24.72 43.99 10.06
N THR A 177 -25.23 45.11 10.58
CA THR A 177 -26.52 45.17 11.29
C THR A 177 -27.70 44.84 10.38
N ILE A 178 -27.70 45.30 9.13
CA ILE A 178 -28.80 45.04 8.18
C ILE A 178 -28.89 43.54 7.81
N PRO A 179 -27.80 42.84 7.44
CA PRO A 179 -27.82 41.38 7.27
C PRO A 179 -28.26 40.61 8.52
N PHE A 180 -27.80 41.01 9.71
CA PHE A 180 -28.25 40.36 10.96
C PHE A 180 -29.74 40.55 11.19
N MET A 181 -30.25 41.75 10.97
CA MET A 181 -31.66 42.08 11.09
C MET A 181 -32.51 41.28 10.11
N ALA A 182 -32.07 41.16 8.86
CA ALA A 182 -32.73 40.34 7.85
C ALA A 182 -32.79 38.86 8.28
N GLY A 183 -31.70 38.32 8.81
CA GLY A 183 -31.68 36.96 9.36
C GLY A 183 -32.65 36.77 10.54
N ILE A 184 -32.72 37.72 11.47
CA ILE A 184 -33.63 37.67 12.63
C ILE A 184 -35.09 37.71 12.18
N LEU A 185 -35.43 38.60 11.23
CA LEU A 185 -36.78 38.70 10.69
C LEU A 185 -37.18 37.43 9.94
N TYR A 186 -36.27 36.87 9.13
CA TYR A 186 -36.50 35.61 8.42
C TYR A 186 -36.77 34.45 9.38
N ASP A 187 -35.96 34.30 10.43
CA ASP A 187 -36.16 33.26 11.45
C ASP A 187 -37.53 33.39 12.14
N ASN A 188 -38.03 34.60 12.36
CA ASN A 188 -39.38 34.82 12.90
C ASN A 188 -40.48 34.37 11.93
N ILE A 189 -40.29 34.59 10.62
CA ILE A 189 -41.21 34.14 9.56
C ILE A 189 -41.18 32.61 9.45
N GLU A 190 -40.00 31.99 9.37
CA GLU A 190 -39.84 30.54 9.19
C GLU A 190 -40.40 29.73 10.37
N ASN A 191 -40.19 30.21 11.60
CA ASN A 191 -40.71 29.54 12.81
C ASN A 191 -42.20 29.80 13.07
N LYS A 192 -42.93 30.37 12.10
CA LYS A 192 -44.36 30.76 12.22
C LYS A 192 -44.65 31.62 13.45
N LYS A 193 -43.66 32.36 13.95
CA LYS A 193 -43.90 33.44 14.92
C LYS A 193 -44.63 34.59 14.23
N ASP A 194 -44.52 34.66 12.90
CA ASP A 194 -45.38 35.41 12.00
C ASP A 194 -46.32 34.45 11.26
N ILE A 195 -47.63 34.51 11.53
CA ILE A 195 -48.61 33.62 10.90
C ILE A 195 -48.94 34.08 9.46
N ASP A 196 -48.62 35.32 9.08
CA ASP A 196 -49.08 35.97 7.83
C ASP A 196 -47.97 36.64 6.97
N GLY A 197 -46.69 36.30 7.19
CA GLY A 197 -45.55 37.13 6.77
C GLY A 197 -44.89 36.89 5.39
N SER A 198 -45.27 35.90 4.59
CA SER A 198 -44.50 35.54 3.37
C SER A 198 -45.12 35.91 2.03
N ASP A 199 -46.36 36.43 2.02
CA ASP A 199 -47.04 36.73 0.76
C ASP A 199 -46.81 38.20 0.37
N THR A 200 -46.55 38.47 -0.92
CA THR A 200 -46.39 39.85 -1.44
C THR A 200 -47.66 40.70 -1.30
N SER A 201 -48.73 40.05 -0.89
CA SER A 201 -50.07 40.54 -0.58
C SER A 201 -50.35 40.65 0.93
N SER A 202 -49.36 40.35 1.81
CA SER A 202 -49.56 40.34 3.25
C SER A 202 -50.19 41.65 3.72
N SER A 203 -51.39 41.55 4.30
CA SER A 203 -52.16 42.67 4.80
C SER A 203 -51.47 43.45 5.92
N PHE A 204 -50.38 42.90 6.47
CA PHE A 204 -49.54 43.53 7.49
C PHE A 204 -48.60 44.60 6.93
N LEU A 205 -48.23 44.53 5.64
CA LEU A 205 -47.39 45.54 5.01
C LEU A 205 -48.25 46.71 4.49
N PRO A 206 -47.91 47.97 4.81
CA PRO A 206 -48.52 49.13 4.17
C PRO A 206 -48.50 49.01 2.64
N PHE A 207 -49.57 49.45 1.98
CA PHE A 207 -49.74 49.35 0.52
C PHE A 207 -48.53 49.86 -0.30
N GLN A 208 -47.87 50.92 0.17
CA GLN A 208 -46.64 51.45 -0.45
C GLN A 208 -45.48 50.44 -0.39
N LEU A 209 -45.28 49.77 0.75
CA LEU A 209 -44.24 48.75 0.91
C LEU A 209 -44.54 47.48 0.11
N GLN A 210 -45.81 47.08 0.01
CA GLN A 210 -46.21 46.01 -0.91
C GLN A 210 -45.88 46.36 -2.37
N THR A 211 -46.08 47.62 -2.77
CA THR A 211 -45.77 48.10 -4.12
C THR A 211 -44.26 48.11 -4.39
N TYR A 212 -43.45 48.57 -3.44
CA TYR A 212 -41.99 48.49 -3.54
C TYR A 212 -41.48 47.05 -3.58
N HIS A 213 -42.04 46.17 -2.74
CA HIS A 213 -41.70 44.75 -2.73
C HIS A 213 -42.01 44.09 -4.08
N LYS A 214 -43.21 44.31 -4.64
CA LYS A 214 -43.58 43.82 -5.97
C LYS A 214 -42.66 44.34 -7.07
N THR A 215 -42.30 45.63 -7.02
CA THR A 215 -41.38 46.26 -8.01
C THR A 215 -39.97 45.66 -7.92
N LEU A 216 -39.49 45.43 -6.70
CA LEU A 216 -38.20 44.81 -6.44
C LEU A 216 -38.17 43.36 -6.93
N ILE A 217 -39.20 42.57 -6.59
CA ILE A 217 -39.35 41.18 -7.05
C ILE A 217 -39.45 41.13 -8.58
N ALA A 218 -40.20 42.03 -9.23
CA ALA A 218 -40.29 42.10 -10.69
C ALA A 218 -38.92 42.43 -11.34
N SER A 219 -38.18 43.38 -10.76
CA SER A 219 -36.83 43.73 -11.21
C SER A 219 -35.87 42.55 -11.06
N PHE A 220 -35.96 41.83 -9.93
CA PHE A 220 -35.16 40.64 -9.68
C PHE A 220 -35.51 39.48 -10.61
N LYS A 221 -36.79 39.25 -10.92
CA LYS A 221 -37.24 38.28 -11.94
C LYS A 221 -36.64 38.59 -13.31
N SER A 222 -36.78 39.84 -13.78
CA SER A 222 -36.23 40.28 -15.06
C SER A 222 -34.71 40.08 -15.14
N PHE A 223 -34.03 40.38 -14.03
CA PHE A 223 -32.60 40.15 -13.88
C PHE A 223 -32.23 38.66 -13.95
N LEU A 224 -32.94 37.79 -13.21
CA LEU A 224 -32.71 36.34 -13.23
C LEU A 224 -32.93 35.73 -14.62
N ILE A 225 -34.00 36.14 -15.30
CA ILE A 225 -34.28 35.69 -16.67
C ILE A 225 -33.12 36.07 -17.59
N SER A 226 -32.62 37.30 -17.48
CA SER A 226 -31.48 37.78 -18.28
C SER A 226 -30.18 37.01 -17.98
N TRP A 227 -29.98 36.65 -16.70
CA TRP A 227 -28.80 35.88 -16.29
C TRP A 227 -28.85 34.43 -16.79
N ILE A 228 -30.01 33.76 -16.70
CA ILE A 228 -30.18 32.36 -17.12
C ILE A 228 -30.21 32.24 -18.66
N ASN A 229 -31.01 33.07 -19.34
CA ASN A 229 -31.22 33.01 -20.80
C ASN A 229 -30.38 34.03 -21.56
N PHE A 230 -29.10 34.12 -21.25
CA PHE A 230 -28.19 35.08 -21.87
C PHE A 230 -27.84 34.69 -23.32
N ASP A 231 -28.85 34.61 -24.19
CA ASP A 231 -28.71 34.19 -25.58
C ASP A 231 -28.47 35.38 -26.52
N LYS A 232 -28.68 36.61 -26.04
CA LYS A 232 -28.66 37.81 -26.90
C LYS A 232 -27.26 38.23 -27.36
N ASP A 233 -26.20 37.85 -26.63
CA ASP A 233 -24.84 38.32 -26.90
C ASP A 233 -23.89 37.22 -27.41
N ILE A 234 -24.43 36.11 -27.93
CA ILE A 234 -23.64 34.96 -28.43
C ILE A 234 -22.54 35.40 -29.40
N LYS A 235 -22.85 36.34 -30.30
CA LYS A 235 -21.92 36.83 -31.33
C LYS A 235 -20.75 37.66 -30.78
N TYR A 236 -20.90 38.23 -29.58
CA TYR A 236 -19.90 39.11 -28.97
C TYR A 236 -19.13 38.44 -27.83
N ALA A 237 -19.74 37.47 -27.16
CA ALA A 237 -19.15 36.82 -25.98
C ALA A 237 -18.12 35.73 -26.32
N TYR A 238 -18.13 35.21 -27.55
CA TYR A 238 -17.29 34.09 -27.98
C TYR A 238 -16.47 34.43 -29.23
N ASN A 239 -15.17 34.11 -29.19
CA ASN A 239 -14.30 34.13 -30.37
C ASN A 239 -13.56 32.81 -30.47
N TYR A 240 -13.59 32.19 -31.66
CA TYR A 240 -12.98 30.89 -31.92
C TYR A 240 -13.16 29.87 -30.80
N SER A 241 -14.38 29.73 -30.27
CA SER A 241 -14.73 28.75 -29.22
C SER A 241 -14.32 29.09 -27.79
N TYR A 242 -13.71 30.25 -27.55
CA TYR A 242 -13.36 30.70 -26.20
C TYR A 242 -14.20 31.89 -25.79
N ARG A 243 -14.71 31.84 -24.55
CA ARG A 243 -15.41 32.95 -23.94
C ARG A 243 -14.41 34.05 -23.62
N ILE A 244 -14.50 35.19 -24.31
CA ILE A 244 -13.58 36.32 -24.08
C ILE A 244 -14.03 37.15 -22.87
N VAL A 245 -15.34 37.24 -22.63
CA VAL A 245 -15.90 38.10 -21.57
C VAL A 245 -16.36 37.23 -20.40
N GLN A 246 -15.63 37.28 -19.28
CA GLN A 246 -16.12 36.70 -18.02
C GLN A 246 -17.41 37.42 -17.62
N ARG A 247 -18.45 36.67 -17.24
CA ARG A 247 -19.67 37.28 -16.69
C ARG A 247 -19.30 37.90 -15.34
N PRO A 248 -19.31 39.24 -15.18
CA PRO A 248 -19.01 39.85 -13.89
C PRO A 248 -19.97 39.35 -12.80
N PHE A 249 -21.21 39.03 -13.19
CA PHE A 249 -22.23 38.50 -12.30
C PHE A 249 -22.02 37.06 -11.84
N ASN A 250 -21.31 36.22 -12.58
CA ASN A 250 -21.06 34.85 -12.15
C ASN A 250 -20.27 34.83 -10.84
N LYS A 251 -19.27 35.72 -10.72
CA LYS A 251 -18.51 35.89 -9.48
C LYS A 251 -19.36 36.47 -8.36
N VAL A 252 -20.24 37.43 -8.66
CA VAL A 252 -21.15 38.02 -7.66
C VAL A 252 -22.10 36.97 -7.11
N ILE A 253 -22.73 36.16 -7.98
CA ILE A 253 -23.59 35.07 -7.53
C ILE A 253 -22.77 34.05 -6.75
N GLU A 254 -21.60 33.63 -7.22
CA GLU A 254 -20.77 32.65 -6.50
C GLU A 254 -20.37 33.13 -5.09
N LEU A 255 -20.00 34.41 -4.94
CA LEU A 255 -19.64 35.02 -3.65
C LEU A 255 -20.84 35.22 -2.72
N HIS A 256 -22.02 35.53 -3.26
CA HIS A 256 -23.20 35.89 -2.47
C HIS A 256 -24.31 34.85 -2.49
N LEU A 257 -24.12 33.68 -3.11
CA LEU A 257 -25.14 32.65 -3.24
C LEU A 257 -25.75 32.24 -1.89
N PRO A 258 -24.98 32.04 -0.80
CA PRO A 258 -25.58 31.71 0.50
C PRO A 258 -26.58 32.77 0.97
N ASN A 259 -26.29 34.05 0.73
CA ASN A 259 -27.18 35.15 1.11
C ASN A 259 -28.37 35.28 0.15
N LEU A 260 -28.17 34.96 -1.12
CA LEU A 260 -29.20 35.03 -2.15
C LEU A 260 -30.15 33.83 -2.14
N GLN A 261 -29.78 32.71 -1.53
CA GLN A 261 -30.65 31.52 -1.43
C GLN A 261 -32.03 31.88 -0.88
N HIS A 262 -32.10 32.74 0.15
CA HIS A 262 -33.35 33.21 0.73
C HIS A 262 -34.22 34.02 -0.24
N ALA A 263 -33.61 34.83 -1.10
CA ALA A 263 -34.33 35.55 -2.15
C ALA A 263 -34.81 34.62 -3.27
N LEU A 264 -34.01 33.60 -3.59
CA LEU A 264 -34.32 32.64 -4.66
C LEU A 264 -35.43 31.65 -4.31
N ILE A 265 -35.65 31.36 -3.02
CA ILE A 265 -36.76 30.52 -2.53
C ILE A 265 -38.09 31.28 -2.38
N HIS A 266 -38.09 32.61 -2.50
CA HIS A 266 -39.32 33.39 -2.45
C HIS A 266 -40.28 32.88 -3.53
N PRO A 267 -41.57 32.58 -3.25
CA PRO A 267 -42.46 31.85 -4.16
C PRO A 267 -42.51 32.40 -5.58
N ASP A 268 -42.65 33.72 -5.71
CA ASP A 268 -42.64 34.42 -6.98
C ASP A 268 -41.33 34.22 -7.78
N VAL A 269 -40.20 34.34 -7.10
CA VAL A 269 -38.87 34.24 -7.71
C VAL A 269 -38.56 32.79 -8.03
N HIS A 270 -38.89 31.88 -7.11
CA HIS A 270 -38.74 30.45 -7.27
C HIS A 270 -39.54 29.93 -8.46
N SER A 271 -40.81 30.33 -8.61
CA SER A 271 -41.60 30.00 -9.79
C SER A 271 -40.92 30.47 -11.08
N CYS A 272 -40.40 31.70 -11.09
CA CYS A 272 -39.64 32.21 -12.24
C CYS A 272 -38.40 31.35 -12.54
N VAL A 273 -37.64 30.96 -11.50
CA VAL A 273 -36.49 30.05 -11.64
C VAL A 273 -36.93 28.71 -12.24
N ILE A 274 -38.02 28.10 -11.75
CA ILE A 274 -38.56 26.84 -12.28
C ILE A 274 -38.95 26.98 -13.74
N ASP A 275 -39.63 28.06 -14.12
CA ASP A 275 -40.02 28.33 -15.52
C ASP A 275 -38.78 28.43 -16.42
N GLN A 276 -37.74 29.12 -15.97
CA GLN A 276 -36.48 29.21 -16.72
C GLN A 276 -35.74 27.88 -16.79
N LEU A 277 -35.74 27.08 -15.72
CA LEU A 277 -35.14 25.75 -15.73
C LEU A 277 -35.83 24.82 -16.72
N ASN A 278 -37.16 24.83 -16.75
CA ASN A 278 -37.95 24.06 -17.73
C ASN A 278 -37.66 24.52 -19.17
N LEU A 279 -37.53 25.84 -19.38
CA LEU A 279 -37.14 26.38 -20.69
C LEU A 279 -35.75 25.88 -21.11
N VAL A 280 -34.75 25.96 -20.23
CA VAL A 280 -33.40 25.46 -20.48
C VAL A 280 -33.41 23.97 -20.81
N GLN A 281 -34.17 23.18 -20.04
CA GLN A 281 -34.31 21.74 -20.26
C GLN A 281 -34.88 21.45 -21.65
N SER A 282 -35.95 22.13 -22.05
CA SER A 282 -36.60 21.91 -23.36
C SER A 282 -35.69 22.28 -24.54
N GLN A 283 -34.82 23.27 -24.36
CA GLN A 283 -33.94 23.78 -25.41
C GLN A 283 -32.63 23.02 -25.53
N LEU A 284 -32.25 22.21 -24.53
CA LEU A 284 -30.90 21.66 -24.39
C LEU A 284 -30.38 20.97 -25.66
N ASN A 285 -31.22 20.18 -26.34
CA ASN A 285 -30.84 19.44 -27.55
C ASN A 285 -30.64 20.33 -28.79
N SER A 286 -31.14 21.56 -28.77
CA SER A 286 -31.06 22.53 -29.87
C SER A 286 -29.94 23.55 -29.71
N LEU A 287 -29.35 23.64 -28.52
CA LEU A 287 -28.33 24.64 -28.20
C LEU A 287 -26.96 24.25 -28.76
N ASP A 288 -26.18 25.26 -29.12
CA ASP A 288 -24.77 25.09 -29.39
C ASP A 288 -24.01 24.64 -28.13
N LYS A 289 -22.95 23.84 -28.31
CA LYS A 289 -22.20 23.26 -27.20
C LYS A 289 -21.63 24.29 -26.22
N TYR A 290 -21.25 25.48 -26.69
CA TYR A 290 -20.72 26.54 -25.82
C TYR A 290 -21.82 27.15 -24.94
N LEU A 291 -23.05 27.21 -25.44
CA LEU A 291 -24.21 27.65 -24.67
C LEU A 291 -24.58 26.62 -23.62
N ILE A 292 -24.49 25.33 -23.95
CA ILE A 292 -24.74 24.24 -23.00
C ILE A 292 -23.73 24.28 -21.85
N GLU A 293 -22.45 24.47 -22.15
CA GLU A 293 -21.41 24.64 -21.14
C GLU A 293 -21.71 25.81 -20.18
N ASP A 294 -22.05 26.96 -20.75
CA ASP A 294 -22.41 28.16 -19.98
C ASP A 294 -23.64 27.94 -19.10
N ARG A 295 -24.69 27.31 -19.65
CA ARG A 295 -25.92 27.03 -18.93
C ARG A 295 -25.66 26.01 -17.82
N PHE A 296 -24.94 24.92 -18.09
CA PHE A 296 -24.58 23.93 -17.06
C PHE A 296 -23.79 24.53 -15.90
N TRP A 297 -22.88 25.47 -16.20
CA TRP A 297 -22.18 26.21 -15.17
C TRP A 297 -23.15 27.00 -14.26
N ILE A 298 -24.21 27.60 -14.82
CA ILE A 298 -25.22 28.35 -14.03
C ILE A 298 -26.12 27.38 -13.24
N LEU A 299 -26.56 26.30 -13.87
CA LEU A 299 -27.50 25.33 -13.28
C LEU A 299 -27.01 24.79 -11.93
N LYS A 300 -25.70 24.57 -11.76
CA LYS A 300 -25.12 24.07 -10.49
C LYS A 300 -25.36 25.00 -9.28
N HIS A 301 -25.68 26.27 -9.53
CA HIS A 301 -26.00 27.27 -8.50
C HIS A 301 -27.50 27.36 -8.19
N LEU A 302 -28.37 26.81 -9.04
CA LEU A 302 -29.83 26.89 -8.93
C LEU A 302 -30.48 25.67 -8.24
N CYS A 303 -29.67 24.79 -7.65
CA CYS A 303 -30.13 23.68 -6.79
C CYS A 303 -30.56 24.20 -5.40
N ILE A 304 -31.57 25.09 -5.38
CA ILE A 304 -32.06 25.80 -4.18
C ILE A 304 -33.27 25.12 -3.52
N SER A 305 -33.88 24.14 -4.19
CA SER A 305 -35.09 23.45 -3.73
C SER A 305 -35.12 22.03 -4.29
N THR A 306 -35.93 21.14 -3.70
CA THR A 306 -36.12 19.79 -4.23
C THR A 306 -36.62 19.81 -5.68
N GLN A 307 -37.58 20.69 -6.00
CA GLN A 307 -38.14 20.78 -7.35
C GLN A 307 -37.10 21.26 -8.38
N SER A 308 -36.36 22.32 -8.07
CA SER A 308 -35.33 22.85 -8.99
C SER A 308 -34.19 21.84 -9.18
N SER A 309 -33.75 21.18 -8.11
CA SER A 309 -32.74 20.12 -8.16
C SER A 309 -33.18 18.96 -9.06
N LYS A 310 -34.46 18.56 -9.03
CA LYS A 310 -35.00 17.51 -9.90
C LYS A 310 -34.87 17.88 -11.38
N ILE A 311 -35.27 19.10 -11.75
CA ILE A 311 -35.18 19.58 -13.14
C ILE A 311 -33.71 19.67 -13.58
N ILE A 312 -32.83 20.20 -12.72
CA ILE A 312 -31.39 20.33 -13.01
C ILE A 312 -30.74 18.97 -13.22
N ILE A 313 -31.05 17.99 -12.37
CA ILE A 313 -30.59 16.60 -12.56
C ILE A 313 -31.07 16.08 -13.92
N GLN A 314 -32.32 16.29 -14.29
CA GLN A 314 -32.83 15.88 -15.60
C GLN A 314 -32.13 16.60 -16.77
N CYS A 315 -31.77 17.88 -16.64
CA CYS A 315 -30.94 18.58 -17.62
C CYS A 315 -29.57 17.90 -17.78
N PHE A 316 -28.90 17.56 -16.67
CA PHE A 316 -27.62 16.87 -16.73
C PHE A 316 -27.75 15.45 -17.26
N GLN A 317 -28.83 14.73 -16.94
CA GLN A 317 -29.14 13.42 -17.53
C GLN A 317 -29.30 13.50 -19.06
N GLN A 318 -29.95 14.55 -19.59
CA GLN A 318 -30.00 14.79 -21.03
C GLN A 318 -28.61 15.12 -21.60
N GLY A 319 -27.81 15.91 -20.88
CA GLY A 319 -26.43 16.21 -21.28
C GLY A 319 -25.51 14.99 -21.30
N ILE A 320 -25.69 14.04 -20.38
CA ILE A 320 -24.99 12.74 -20.38
C ILE A 320 -25.29 11.96 -21.66
N ARG A 321 -26.52 12.03 -22.16
CA ARG A 321 -26.94 11.35 -23.41
C ARG A 321 -26.63 12.16 -24.67
N HIS A 322 -25.92 13.29 -24.55
CA HIS A 322 -25.65 14.16 -25.67
C HIS A 322 -24.56 13.59 -26.59
N ARG A 323 -24.69 13.83 -27.91
CA ARG A 323 -23.74 13.32 -28.92
C ARG A 323 -22.30 13.83 -28.73
N GLU A 324 -22.16 15.07 -28.28
CA GLU A 324 -20.86 15.72 -28.08
C GLU A 324 -20.22 15.26 -26.78
N GLN A 325 -18.98 14.76 -26.85
CA GLN A 325 -18.25 14.26 -25.67
C GLN A 325 -18.04 15.33 -24.59
N ILE A 326 -17.76 16.58 -24.98
CA ILE A 326 -17.49 17.66 -24.02
C ILE A 326 -18.70 17.92 -23.11
N ILE A 327 -19.92 17.84 -23.66
CA ILE A 327 -21.16 18.05 -22.92
C ILE A 327 -21.37 16.92 -21.91
N ARG A 328 -21.10 15.67 -22.31
CA ARG A 328 -21.17 14.52 -21.40
C ARG A 328 -20.24 14.69 -20.21
N CYS A 329 -18.99 15.09 -20.45
CA CYS A 329 -18.02 15.37 -19.39
C CYS A 329 -18.50 16.49 -18.45
N LEU A 330 -18.97 17.61 -19.01
CA LEU A 330 -19.50 18.73 -18.24
C LEU A 330 -20.73 18.35 -17.40
N SER A 331 -21.61 17.49 -17.91
CA SER A 331 -22.74 16.97 -17.15
C SER A 331 -22.30 16.15 -15.95
N VAL A 332 -21.29 15.28 -16.11
CA VAL A 332 -20.78 14.47 -15.00
C VAL A 332 -20.13 15.36 -13.93
N ASP A 333 -19.33 16.36 -14.34
CA ASP A 333 -18.70 17.31 -13.42
C ASP A 333 -19.73 18.15 -12.67
N ALA A 334 -20.80 18.55 -13.37
CA ALA A 334 -21.89 19.28 -12.78
C ALA A 334 -22.65 18.42 -11.76
N ILE A 335 -22.93 17.15 -12.09
CA ILE A 335 -23.52 16.19 -11.14
C ILE A 335 -22.62 16.03 -9.90
N GLU A 336 -21.32 15.86 -10.07
CA GLU A 336 -20.39 15.74 -8.94
C GLU A 336 -20.49 16.96 -8.00
N THR A 337 -20.60 18.15 -8.58
CA THR A 337 -20.70 19.41 -7.82
C THR A 337 -22.02 19.50 -7.04
N ILE A 338 -23.12 19.00 -7.60
CA ILE A 338 -24.45 19.08 -6.98
C ILE A 338 -24.78 17.90 -6.06
N VAL A 339 -24.04 16.78 -6.13
CA VAL A 339 -24.22 15.58 -5.27
C VAL A 339 -24.32 15.94 -3.79
N ALA A 340 -23.55 16.92 -3.31
CA ALA A 340 -23.58 17.35 -1.91
C ALA A 340 -24.83 18.18 -1.53
N LYS A 341 -25.63 18.63 -2.51
CA LYS A 341 -26.77 19.54 -2.33
C LYS A 341 -28.12 18.89 -2.59
N VAL A 342 -28.15 17.68 -3.14
CA VAL A 342 -29.38 16.99 -3.56
C VAL A 342 -29.73 15.85 -2.61
N SER A 343 -31.02 15.51 -2.54
CA SER A 343 -31.47 14.39 -1.69
C SER A 343 -31.04 13.04 -2.28
N GLU A 344 -30.95 12.02 -1.43
CA GLU A 344 -30.50 10.68 -1.82
C GLU A 344 -31.34 10.07 -2.95
N THR A 345 -32.67 10.20 -2.86
CA THR A 345 -33.63 9.68 -3.85
C THR A 345 -33.47 10.31 -5.23
N GLN A 346 -33.10 11.60 -5.31
CA GLN A 346 -32.89 12.28 -6.60
C GLN A 346 -31.58 11.84 -7.25
N LEU A 347 -30.64 11.40 -6.43
CA LEU A 347 -29.34 10.96 -6.88
C LEU A 347 -29.36 9.50 -7.38
N ASP A 348 -30.29 8.65 -6.90
CA ASP A 348 -30.51 7.29 -7.44
C ASP A 348 -30.72 7.32 -8.97
N ASP A 349 -31.68 8.14 -9.44
CA ASP A 349 -31.99 8.29 -10.87
C ASP A 349 -30.79 8.80 -11.69
N ALA A 350 -29.97 9.67 -11.11
CA ALA A 350 -28.78 10.22 -11.78
C ALA A 350 -27.65 9.19 -11.85
N VAL A 351 -27.48 8.38 -10.80
CA VAL A 351 -26.46 7.33 -10.72
C VAL A 351 -26.77 6.21 -11.70
N ASP A 352 -28.03 5.80 -11.83
CA ASP A 352 -28.42 4.79 -12.83
C ASP A 352 -28.04 5.24 -14.24
N ILE A 353 -28.29 6.51 -14.58
CA ILE A 353 -27.92 7.06 -15.90
C ILE A 353 -26.41 7.20 -16.08
N LEU A 354 -25.67 7.57 -15.04
CA LEU A 354 -24.21 7.60 -15.08
C LEU A 354 -23.60 6.21 -15.28
N LEU A 355 -24.20 5.18 -14.68
CA LEU A 355 -23.76 3.79 -14.81
C LEU A 355 -24.10 3.20 -16.19
N ASP A 356 -25.26 3.53 -16.76
CA ASP A 356 -25.59 3.21 -18.14
C ASP A 356 -24.58 3.86 -19.12
N GLU A 357 -24.23 5.14 -18.91
CA GLU A 357 -23.27 5.83 -19.79
C GLU A 357 -21.83 5.30 -19.65
N ILE A 358 -21.42 4.81 -18.47
CA ILE A 358 -20.17 4.06 -18.31
C ILE A 358 -20.13 2.88 -19.31
N CYS A 359 -21.27 2.27 -19.62
CA CYS A 359 -21.30 1.15 -20.57
C CYS A 359 -20.96 1.56 -22.01
N GLU A 360 -21.25 2.81 -22.39
CA GLU A 360 -21.25 3.27 -23.79
C GLU A 360 -20.14 4.28 -24.11
N SER A 361 -19.47 4.85 -23.08
CA SER A 361 -18.66 6.08 -23.22
C SER A 361 -17.12 5.92 -23.32
N ASN A 362 -16.48 6.99 -23.80
CA ASN A 362 -15.03 7.19 -23.90
C ASN A 362 -14.36 7.36 -22.52
N LYS A 363 -13.06 7.02 -22.40
CA LYS A 363 -12.23 6.97 -21.17
C LYS A 363 -12.35 8.18 -20.23
N ASP A 364 -12.62 9.37 -20.74
CA ASP A 364 -12.65 10.62 -19.95
C ASP A 364 -13.89 10.70 -19.05
N VAL A 365 -15.07 10.29 -19.54
CA VAL A 365 -16.32 10.29 -18.76
C VAL A 365 -16.17 9.42 -17.52
N HIS A 366 -15.55 8.25 -17.66
CA HIS A 366 -15.31 7.29 -16.58
C HIS A 366 -14.50 7.84 -15.39
N LYS A 367 -13.56 8.76 -15.63
CA LYS A 367 -12.73 9.33 -14.54
C LYS A 367 -13.61 10.10 -13.55
N ASN A 368 -14.59 10.84 -14.06
CA ASN A 368 -15.44 11.72 -13.26
C ASN A 368 -16.56 10.94 -12.57
N VAL A 369 -17.07 9.86 -13.18
CA VAL A 369 -18.05 8.98 -12.53
C VAL A 369 -17.46 8.29 -11.29
N ARG A 370 -16.16 7.99 -11.27
CA ARG A 370 -15.48 7.44 -10.09
C ARG A 370 -15.65 8.33 -8.85
N CYS A 371 -15.51 9.65 -9.01
CA CYS A 371 -15.64 10.61 -7.91
C CYS A 371 -17.08 10.67 -7.38
N CYS A 372 -18.07 10.59 -8.27
CA CYS A 372 -19.48 10.55 -7.90
C CYS A 372 -19.82 9.30 -7.08
N LEU A 373 -19.40 8.12 -7.54
CA LEU A 373 -19.70 6.84 -6.88
C LEU A 373 -19.03 6.70 -5.50
N GLN A 374 -17.91 7.39 -5.25
CA GLN A 374 -17.25 7.39 -3.93
C GLN A 374 -18.03 8.16 -2.86
N LYS A 375 -18.90 9.09 -3.23
CA LYS A 375 -19.69 9.90 -2.28
C LYS A 375 -21.09 9.33 -2.04
N TYR A 376 -21.52 8.35 -2.84
CA TYR A 376 -22.89 7.85 -2.88
C TYR A 376 -23.14 6.54 -2.12
N HIS A 377 -24.42 6.21 -1.87
CA HIS A 377 -24.87 4.98 -1.24
C HIS A 377 -24.31 3.75 -1.94
N LEU A 378 -23.36 3.12 -1.26
CA LEU A 378 -22.52 2.07 -1.79
C LEU A 378 -23.28 0.85 -2.30
N ASN A 379 -24.41 0.53 -1.66
CA ASN A 379 -25.17 -0.68 -1.92
C ASN A 379 -25.86 -0.64 -3.28
N ASN A 380 -26.45 0.50 -3.65
CA ASN A 380 -27.15 0.66 -4.93
C ASN A 380 -26.13 0.70 -6.08
N ALA A 381 -25.07 1.48 -5.92
CA ALA A 381 -23.97 1.55 -6.88
C ALA A 381 -23.33 0.16 -7.13
N PHE A 382 -23.09 -0.59 -6.07
CA PHE A 382 -22.55 -1.95 -6.18
C PHE A 382 -23.52 -2.90 -6.88
N LYS A 383 -24.79 -2.96 -6.44
CA LYS A 383 -25.81 -3.83 -7.04
C LYS A 383 -25.98 -3.55 -8.53
N HIS A 384 -26.00 -2.29 -8.91
CA HIS A 384 -26.11 -1.89 -10.30
C HIS A 384 -24.86 -2.27 -11.11
N LEU A 385 -23.64 -2.01 -10.60
CA LEU A 385 -22.40 -2.48 -11.24
C LEU A 385 -22.41 -4.00 -11.46
N MET A 386 -22.81 -4.77 -10.44
CA MET A 386 -22.92 -6.24 -10.54
C MET A 386 -23.98 -6.68 -11.55
N ASN A 387 -25.12 -5.98 -11.65
CA ASN A 387 -26.15 -6.26 -12.65
C ASN A 387 -25.63 -6.02 -14.08
N VAL A 388 -24.95 -4.90 -14.30
CA VAL A 388 -24.34 -4.55 -15.60
C VAL A 388 -23.28 -5.60 -16.01
N PHE A 389 -22.45 -6.01 -15.06
CA PHE A 389 -21.48 -7.08 -15.18
C PHE A 389 -22.11 -8.44 -15.53
N ASN A 390 -23.14 -8.84 -14.79
CA ASN A 390 -23.84 -10.12 -14.99
C ASN A 390 -24.58 -10.19 -16.33
N ASN A 391 -25.12 -9.07 -16.81
CA ASN A 391 -25.80 -8.98 -18.11
C ASN A 391 -24.85 -8.98 -19.32
N LYS A 392 -23.53 -9.13 -19.10
CA LYS A 392 -22.48 -9.09 -20.13
C LYS A 392 -22.50 -7.82 -21.00
N ARG A 393 -23.19 -6.77 -20.56
CA ARG A 393 -23.21 -5.46 -21.24
C ARG A 393 -21.85 -4.78 -21.15
N LEU A 394 -21.08 -5.09 -20.11
CA LEU A 394 -19.71 -4.66 -19.93
C LEU A 394 -18.74 -5.83 -19.81
N VAL A 395 -17.65 -5.75 -20.58
CA VAL A 395 -16.44 -6.51 -20.29
C VAL A 395 -15.72 -5.79 -19.15
N LEU A 396 -15.31 -6.52 -18.10
CA LEU A 396 -14.53 -5.93 -17.01
C LEU A 396 -13.26 -5.27 -17.57
N CYS A 397 -13.28 -3.94 -17.64
CA CYS A 397 -12.14 -3.14 -18.08
C CYS A 397 -11.39 -2.58 -16.86
N ASN A 398 -10.19 -2.04 -17.09
CA ASN A 398 -9.39 -1.44 -16.01
C ASN A 398 -10.14 -0.35 -15.24
N LEU A 399 -11.05 0.39 -15.89
CA LEU A 399 -11.81 1.45 -15.24
C LEU A 399 -12.89 0.87 -14.33
N CYS A 400 -13.68 -0.09 -14.82
CA CYS A 400 -14.61 -0.86 -13.99
C CYS A 400 -13.91 -1.49 -12.78
N ALA A 401 -12.72 -2.04 -12.97
CA ALA A 401 -11.90 -2.57 -11.89
C ALA A 401 -11.47 -1.51 -10.87
N ASN A 402 -11.06 -0.33 -11.33
CA ASN A 402 -10.69 0.76 -10.44
C ASN A 402 -11.88 1.30 -9.64
N THR A 403 -13.06 1.41 -10.29
CA THR A 403 -14.31 1.82 -9.65
C THR A 403 -14.76 0.79 -8.62
N LEU A 404 -14.78 -0.49 -9.00
CA LEU A 404 -15.08 -1.59 -8.08
C LEU A 404 -14.09 -1.60 -6.92
N GLY A 405 -12.80 -1.43 -7.17
CA GLY A 405 -11.78 -1.31 -6.13
C GLY A 405 -12.04 -0.17 -5.15
N ALA A 406 -12.45 1.01 -5.64
CA ALA A 406 -12.82 2.14 -4.78
C ALA A 406 -14.05 1.85 -3.91
N ILE A 407 -15.03 1.12 -4.45
CA ILE A 407 -16.28 0.76 -3.77
C ILE A 407 -16.04 -0.37 -2.75
N VAL A 408 -15.24 -1.38 -3.11
CA VAL A 408 -15.00 -2.59 -2.31
C VAL A 408 -14.51 -2.27 -0.90
N VAL A 409 -13.70 -1.22 -0.72
CA VAL A 409 -13.20 -0.77 0.59
C VAL A 409 -14.34 -0.50 1.58
N ARG A 410 -15.57 -0.26 1.11
CA ARG A 410 -16.72 0.01 1.97
C ARG A 410 -17.79 -1.10 1.97
N LEU A 411 -17.66 -2.14 1.14
CA LEU A 411 -18.65 -3.22 1.04
C LEU A 411 -18.70 -4.11 2.29
N ASN A 412 -19.88 -4.68 2.55
CA ASN A 412 -20.07 -5.72 3.57
C ASN A 412 -19.61 -7.10 3.06
N GLU A 413 -19.61 -8.12 3.93
CA GLU A 413 -19.09 -9.46 3.59
C GLU A 413 -19.88 -10.15 2.45
N GLU A 414 -21.20 -10.02 2.43
CA GLU A 414 -22.07 -10.59 1.39
C GLU A 414 -21.74 -10.00 0.01
N GLN A 415 -21.63 -8.67 -0.06
CA GLN A 415 -21.27 -7.97 -1.29
C GLN A 415 -19.84 -8.27 -1.75
N VAL A 416 -18.90 -8.46 -0.82
CA VAL A 416 -17.54 -8.91 -1.15
C VAL A 416 -17.58 -10.31 -1.76
N ASN A 417 -18.44 -11.21 -1.29
CA ASN A 417 -18.63 -12.52 -1.91
C ASN A 417 -19.19 -12.39 -3.34
N ASP A 418 -20.22 -11.57 -3.54
CA ASP A 418 -20.79 -11.36 -4.89
C ASP A 418 -19.74 -10.81 -5.87
N ALA A 419 -18.95 -9.82 -5.42
CA ALA A 419 -17.86 -9.24 -6.20
C ALA A 419 -16.81 -10.31 -6.53
N LEU A 420 -16.44 -11.12 -5.54
CA LEU A 420 -15.46 -12.18 -5.70
C LEU A 420 -15.94 -13.22 -6.72
N ASP A 421 -17.18 -13.67 -6.62
CA ASP A 421 -17.77 -14.67 -7.51
C ASP A 421 -17.72 -14.21 -8.96
N TYR A 422 -18.08 -12.96 -9.21
CA TYR A 422 -17.98 -12.37 -10.54
C TYR A 422 -16.52 -12.30 -11.03
N ILE A 423 -15.58 -11.87 -10.20
CA ILE A 423 -14.15 -11.83 -10.57
C ILE A 423 -13.65 -13.23 -10.93
N LEU A 424 -13.99 -14.23 -10.13
CA LEU A 424 -13.59 -15.62 -10.34
C LEU A 424 -14.14 -16.18 -11.66
N LEU A 425 -15.40 -15.90 -11.98
CA LEU A 425 -16.00 -16.26 -13.28
C LEU A 425 -15.22 -15.64 -14.46
N ASN A 426 -14.72 -14.41 -14.29
CA ASN A 426 -13.98 -13.70 -15.34
C ASN A 426 -12.51 -14.10 -15.46
N LEU A 427 -11.93 -14.81 -14.47
CA LEU A 427 -10.56 -15.35 -14.56
C LEU A 427 -10.42 -16.45 -15.62
N ASP A 428 -11.53 -17.09 -16.02
CA ASP A 428 -11.54 -18.10 -17.09
C ASP A 428 -11.55 -17.49 -18.50
N ILE A 429 -11.80 -16.18 -18.62
CA ILE A 429 -11.82 -15.52 -19.92
C ILE A 429 -10.39 -15.29 -20.41
N ASN A 430 -10.09 -15.76 -21.62
CA ASN A 430 -8.77 -15.67 -22.25
C ASN A 430 -8.45 -14.26 -22.79
N SER A 431 -8.69 -13.22 -22.00
CA SER A 431 -8.40 -11.81 -22.32
C SER A 431 -7.40 -11.22 -21.33
N THR A 432 -6.26 -10.77 -21.83
CA THR A 432 -5.20 -10.16 -21.01
C THR A 432 -5.65 -8.87 -20.32
N THR A 433 -6.57 -8.12 -20.95
CA THR A 433 -7.14 -6.88 -20.38
C THR A 433 -8.07 -7.20 -19.22
N ILE A 434 -8.95 -8.20 -19.36
CA ILE A 434 -9.84 -8.64 -18.28
C ILE A 434 -9.04 -9.17 -17.11
N LEU A 435 -8.03 -10.01 -17.37
CA LEU A 435 -7.19 -10.56 -16.30
C LEU A 435 -6.41 -9.48 -15.54
N ARG A 436 -5.97 -8.42 -16.22
CA ARG A 436 -5.33 -7.27 -15.56
C ARG A 436 -6.34 -6.49 -14.70
N ALA A 437 -7.57 -6.34 -15.19
CA ALA A 437 -8.64 -5.73 -14.43
C ALA A 437 -8.99 -6.58 -13.18
N CYS A 438 -9.19 -7.89 -13.34
CA CYS A 438 -9.40 -8.84 -12.23
C CYS A 438 -8.25 -8.78 -11.22
N GLN A 439 -6.99 -8.72 -11.68
CA GLN A 439 -5.83 -8.58 -10.82
C GLN A 439 -5.93 -7.33 -9.95
N ASN A 440 -6.17 -6.16 -10.56
CA ASN A 440 -6.28 -4.91 -9.82
C ASN A 440 -7.38 -4.94 -8.77
N VAL A 441 -8.54 -5.54 -9.11
CA VAL A 441 -9.64 -5.68 -8.15
C VAL A 441 -9.25 -6.61 -7.03
N LEU A 442 -8.72 -7.81 -7.33
CA LEU A 442 -8.29 -8.79 -6.33
C LEU A 442 -7.26 -8.19 -5.38
N GLU A 443 -6.26 -7.46 -5.87
CA GLU A 443 -5.26 -6.77 -5.03
C GLU A 443 -5.90 -5.82 -4.00
N ILE A 444 -7.02 -5.18 -4.35
CA ILE A 444 -7.74 -4.29 -3.47
C ILE A 444 -8.66 -5.07 -2.51
N ILE A 445 -9.46 -6.02 -3.03
CA ILE A 445 -10.39 -6.82 -2.21
C ILE A 445 -9.63 -7.68 -1.20
N LEU A 446 -8.39 -8.07 -1.52
CA LEU A 446 -7.57 -8.95 -0.71
C LEU A 446 -7.49 -8.56 0.77
N THR A 447 -7.55 -7.27 1.07
CA THR A 447 -7.53 -6.75 2.45
C THR A 447 -8.79 -7.08 3.26
N LYS A 448 -9.86 -7.54 2.62
CA LYS A 448 -11.16 -7.85 3.22
C LYS A 448 -11.53 -9.32 3.21
N LEU A 449 -10.73 -10.16 2.56
CA LEU A 449 -11.08 -11.57 2.37
C LEU A 449 -10.80 -12.39 3.63
N ASN A 450 -11.73 -13.28 3.96
CA ASN A 450 -11.54 -14.32 4.97
C ASN A 450 -10.80 -15.53 4.39
N GLU A 451 -10.38 -16.45 5.27
CA GLU A 451 -9.56 -17.62 4.89
C GLU A 451 -10.23 -18.49 3.83
N LYS A 452 -11.55 -18.71 3.97
CA LYS A 452 -12.34 -19.54 3.06
C LYS A 452 -12.40 -18.94 1.65
N GLN A 453 -12.58 -17.62 1.55
CA GLN A 453 -12.56 -16.90 0.28
C GLN A 453 -11.18 -16.96 -0.39
N LEU A 454 -10.11 -16.85 0.40
CA LEU A 454 -8.74 -16.97 -0.09
C LEU A 454 -8.50 -18.35 -0.69
N VAL A 455 -8.84 -19.43 0.02
CA VAL A 455 -8.72 -20.81 -0.50
C VAL A 455 -9.45 -20.96 -1.83
N ARG A 456 -10.67 -20.45 -1.92
CA ARG A 456 -11.47 -20.47 -3.17
C ARG A 456 -10.78 -19.75 -4.34
N ILE A 457 -10.13 -18.60 -4.08
CA ILE A 457 -9.33 -17.90 -5.10
C ILE A 457 -8.16 -18.76 -5.56
N PHE A 458 -7.42 -19.36 -4.63
CA PHE A 458 -6.28 -20.22 -4.97
C PHE A 458 -6.72 -21.42 -5.81
N GLU A 459 -7.82 -22.08 -5.44
CA GLU A 459 -8.39 -23.18 -6.24
C GLU A 459 -8.74 -22.70 -7.65
N CYS A 460 -9.39 -21.56 -7.79
CA CYS A 460 -9.78 -21.01 -9.08
C CYS A 460 -8.56 -20.63 -9.93
N LEU A 461 -7.57 -19.94 -9.37
CA LEU A 461 -6.35 -19.55 -10.09
C LEU A 461 -5.52 -20.77 -10.52
N LEU A 462 -5.54 -21.86 -9.74
CA LEU A 462 -4.81 -23.10 -10.05
C LEU A 462 -5.55 -23.99 -11.04
N ASN A 463 -6.88 -23.91 -11.07
CA ASN A 463 -7.73 -24.54 -12.07
C ASN A 463 -7.83 -23.74 -13.38
N GLY A 464 -7.49 -22.44 -13.33
CA GLY A 464 -7.72 -21.51 -14.42
C GLY A 464 -6.95 -21.81 -15.72
N PRO A 465 -7.33 -21.15 -16.83
CA PRO A 465 -6.81 -21.42 -18.17
C PRO A 465 -5.35 -20.96 -18.27
N THR A 466 -4.45 -21.93 -18.11
CA THR A 466 -3.00 -21.71 -18.13
C THR A 466 -2.43 -21.64 -19.54
N ASN A 467 -3.05 -20.83 -20.38
CA ASN A 467 -2.50 -20.44 -21.66
C ASN A 467 -1.27 -19.56 -21.39
N GLY A 468 -0.15 -19.85 -22.04
CA GLY A 468 1.17 -19.30 -21.65
C GLY A 468 1.27 -17.76 -21.60
N ARG A 469 0.37 -17.04 -22.28
CA ARG A 469 0.29 -15.56 -22.25
C ARG A 469 -0.16 -15.02 -20.89
N ASN A 470 -1.03 -15.72 -20.18
CA ASN A 470 -1.66 -15.21 -18.95
C ASN A 470 -0.89 -15.58 -17.69
N ALA A 471 0.03 -16.55 -17.79
CA ALA A 471 0.82 -17.06 -16.68
C ALA A 471 1.55 -15.96 -15.88
N SER A 472 2.02 -14.90 -16.54
CA SER A 472 2.66 -13.77 -15.86
C SER A 472 1.68 -13.02 -14.93
N SER A 473 0.45 -12.76 -15.37
CA SER A 473 -0.57 -12.09 -14.58
C SER A 473 -1.03 -12.97 -13.40
N PHE A 474 -1.29 -14.25 -13.65
CA PHE A 474 -1.63 -15.21 -12.57
C PHE A 474 -0.50 -15.26 -11.53
N ALA A 475 0.77 -15.31 -11.94
CA ALA A 475 1.89 -15.31 -11.01
C ALA A 475 1.94 -14.06 -10.12
N LYS A 476 1.62 -12.88 -10.66
CA LYS A 476 1.54 -11.63 -9.88
C LYS A 476 0.37 -11.64 -8.88
N ILE A 477 -0.80 -12.12 -9.30
CA ILE A 477 -1.96 -12.28 -8.40
C ILE A 477 -1.59 -13.21 -7.24
N PHE A 478 -0.98 -14.37 -7.55
CA PHE A 478 -0.52 -15.29 -6.51
C PHE A 478 0.54 -14.70 -5.60
N GLU A 479 1.48 -13.93 -6.15
CA GLU A 479 2.50 -13.24 -5.36
C GLU A 479 1.85 -12.27 -4.36
N ALA A 480 0.91 -11.44 -4.83
CA ALA A 480 0.16 -10.53 -3.96
C ALA A 480 -0.64 -11.28 -2.89
N LEU A 481 -1.29 -12.38 -3.25
CA LEU A 481 -2.04 -13.25 -2.33
C LEU A 481 -1.12 -13.86 -1.26
N ALA A 482 -0.02 -14.50 -1.66
CA ALA A 482 0.93 -15.13 -0.74
C ALA A 482 1.48 -14.12 0.28
N MET A 483 1.74 -12.89 -0.17
CA MET A 483 2.19 -11.81 0.72
C MET A 483 1.14 -11.38 1.75
N ARG A 484 -0.12 -11.80 1.65
CA ARG A 484 -1.18 -11.51 2.62
C ARG A 484 -1.57 -12.70 3.52
N LEU A 485 -1.35 -13.93 3.10
CA LEU A 485 -1.68 -15.13 3.88
C LEU A 485 -0.88 -15.28 5.19
N ASP A 486 -1.48 -15.80 6.25
CA ASP A 486 -0.72 -16.18 7.44
C ASP A 486 0.05 -17.50 7.23
N ILE A 487 0.88 -17.88 8.21
CA ILE A 487 1.74 -19.07 8.11
C ILE A 487 0.92 -20.37 7.92
N ARG A 488 -0.25 -20.50 8.56
CA ARG A 488 -1.09 -21.71 8.44
C ARG A 488 -1.71 -21.79 7.05
N GLN A 489 -2.22 -20.67 6.54
CA GLN A 489 -2.77 -20.59 5.20
C GLN A 489 -1.69 -20.82 4.12
N LEU A 490 -0.47 -20.31 4.36
CA LEU A 490 0.67 -20.58 3.51
C LEU A 490 1.03 -22.08 3.49
N ASP A 491 0.91 -22.79 4.62
CA ASP A 491 1.12 -24.24 4.68
C ASP A 491 0.10 -24.99 3.81
N ASP A 492 -1.19 -24.61 3.87
CA ASP A 492 -2.24 -25.22 3.06
C ASP A 492 -2.04 -24.95 1.56
N VAL A 493 -1.71 -23.71 1.20
CA VAL A 493 -1.39 -23.34 -0.19
C VAL A 493 -0.13 -24.06 -0.66
N PHE A 494 0.90 -24.16 0.17
CA PHE A 494 2.11 -24.89 -0.14
C PHE A 494 1.81 -26.38 -0.38
N LEU A 495 1.04 -27.01 0.51
CA LEU A 495 0.63 -28.41 0.39
C LEU A 495 -0.16 -28.65 -0.90
N TYR A 496 -1.11 -27.75 -1.19
CA TYR A 496 -1.90 -27.78 -2.41
C TYR A 496 -1.02 -27.65 -3.66
N LEU A 497 -0.08 -26.70 -3.68
CA LEU A 497 0.87 -26.52 -4.78
C LEU A 497 1.77 -27.75 -4.95
N MET A 498 2.22 -28.37 -3.85
CA MET A 498 3.06 -29.56 -3.93
C MET A 498 2.30 -30.79 -4.46
N ASN A 499 1.00 -30.91 -4.12
CA ASN A 499 0.22 -32.10 -4.44
C ASN A 499 -0.17 -32.27 -5.92
N ARG A 500 -0.14 -31.20 -6.74
CA ARG A 500 -0.73 -31.21 -8.09
C ARG A 500 0.29 -31.30 -9.25
N SER A 501 1.36 -32.09 -9.13
CA SER A 501 2.60 -31.86 -9.93
C SER A 501 2.87 -32.75 -11.16
N GLN A 502 1.92 -33.50 -11.73
CA GLN A 502 2.26 -34.46 -12.80
C GLN A 502 2.04 -33.93 -14.23
N ASP A 503 0.88 -33.31 -14.54
CA ASP A 503 0.45 -33.06 -15.94
C ASP A 503 0.30 -31.58 -16.34
N GLU A 504 0.95 -30.66 -15.61
CA GLU A 504 0.76 -29.24 -15.88
C GLU A 504 1.64 -28.70 -17.03
N LYS A 505 1.06 -27.78 -17.83
CA LYS A 505 1.77 -27.00 -18.86
C LYS A 505 2.99 -26.28 -18.26
N LYS A 506 4.06 -26.10 -19.06
CA LYS A 506 5.33 -25.42 -18.65
C LYS A 506 5.11 -24.07 -17.97
N ALA A 507 4.08 -23.33 -18.37
CA ALA A 507 3.75 -22.02 -17.83
C ALA A 507 3.26 -22.09 -16.37
N VAL A 508 2.41 -23.07 -16.03
CA VAL A 508 1.93 -23.30 -14.64
C VAL A 508 3.07 -23.62 -13.72
N ARG A 509 4.00 -24.46 -14.19
CA ARG A 509 5.19 -24.83 -13.41
C ARG A 509 6.02 -23.59 -13.06
N ARG A 510 6.21 -22.65 -14.00
CA ARG A 510 6.90 -21.38 -13.70
C ARG A 510 6.14 -20.53 -12.69
N CYS A 511 4.82 -20.40 -12.82
CA CYS A 511 4.01 -19.68 -11.84
C CYS A 511 4.18 -20.30 -10.46
N ARG A 512 3.96 -21.62 -10.34
CA ARG A 512 4.12 -22.36 -9.08
C ARG A 512 5.49 -22.12 -8.43
N VAL A 513 6.57 -22.12 -9.20
CA VAL A 513 7.91 -21.84 -8.65
C VAL A 513 8.01 -20.45 -8.06
N LYS A 514 7.55 -19.42 -8.79
CA LYS A 514 7.56 -18.04 -8.29
C LYS A 514 6.70 -17.87 -7.04
N VAL A 515 5.57 -18.57 -6.99
CA VAL A 515 4.71 -18.57 -5.80
C VAL A 515 5.40 -19.22 -4.62
N LEU A 516 5.97 -20.41 -4.81
CA LEU A 516 6.76 -21.09 -3.77
C LEU A 516 7.93 -20.23 -3.29
N GLU A 517 8.62 -19.55 -4.19
CA GLU A 517 9.72 -18.62 -3.87
C GLU A 517 9.23 -17.49 -2.96
N LYS A 518 8.07 -16.89 -3.25
CA LYS A 518 7.50 -15.80 -2.44
C LYS A 518 6.96 -16.28 -1.10
N ILE A 519 6.33 -17.45 -1.06
CA ILE A 519 5.94 -18.12 0.18
C ILE A 519 7.17 -18.29 1.09
N LEU A 520 8.31 -18.71 0.53
CA LEU A 520 9.55 -18.90 1.28
C LEU A 520 10.19 -17.58 1.73
N ILE A 521 10.22 -16.56 0.87
CA ILE A 521 10.68 -15.22 1.26
C ILE A 521 9.89 -14.72 2.47
N LYS A 522 8.59 -14.98 2.49
CA LYS A 522 7.73 -14.60 3.60
C LYS A 522 7.96 -15.45 4.86
N TRP A 523 8.30 -16.73 4.72
CA TRP A 523 8.68 -17.57 5.85
C TRP A 523 10.05 -17.22 6.44
N ASP A 524 11.01 -16.68 5.67
CA ASP A 524 12.42 -16.53 6.12
C ASP A 524 12.99 -15.11 6.10
N GLN A 525 12.28 -14.11 5.55
CA GLN A 525 12.83 -12.75 5.32
C GLN A 525 14.14 -12.71 4.49
N VAL A 526 14.52 -13.79 3.80
CA VAL A 526 15.75 -13.87 2.99
C VAL A 526 15.50 -13.44 1.54
N GLN A 527 16.40 -12.65 0.94
CA GLN A 527 16.30 -12.21 -0.46
C GLN A 527 16.85 -13.25 -1.45
N PHE A 528 16.13 -13.49 -2.54
CA PHE A 528 16.57 -14.30 -3.69
C PHE A 528 17.11 -13.43 -4.83
N SER A 529 18.16 -13.88 -5.53
CA SER A 529 18.64 -13.23 -6.76
C SER A 529 17.95 -13.83 -7.99
N ALA A 530 17.30 -12.96 -8.78
CA ALA A 530 16.49 -13.35 -9.94
C ALA A 530 17.29 -13.95 -11.11
N ASP A 531 18.63 -13.78 -11.13
CA ASP A 531 19.47 -14.08 -12.29
C ASP A 531 19.98 -15.52 -12.38
N LYS A 532 19.65 -16.38 -11.39
CA LYS A 532 20.12 -17.78 -11.42
C LYS A 532 19.31 -18.63 -12.41
N PRO A 533 19.94 -19.59 -13.12
CA PRO A 533 19.23 -20.57 -13.94
C PRO A 533 18.12 -21.28 -13.16
N ALA A 534 16.99 -21.56 -13.80
CA ALA A 534 15.80 -22.14 -13.15
C ALA A 534 16.11 -23.38 -12.29
N TYR A 535 17.05 -24.24 -12.70
CA TYR A 535 17.43 -25.42 -11.91
C TYR A 535 18.15 -25.06 -10.60
N GLN A 536 18.98 -24.02 -10.58
CA GLN A 536 19.65 -23.55 -9.37
C GLN A 536 18.66 -22.88 -8.42
N GLN A 537 17.70 -22.13 -8.97
CA GLN A 537 16.58 -21.58 -8.20
C GLN A 537 15.81 -22.71 -7.52
N PHE A 538 15.52 -23.81 -8.22
CA PHE A 538 14.91 -24.99 -7.59
C PHE A 538 15.77 -25.60 -6.49
N THR A 539 17.08 -25.79 -6.70
CA THR A 539 17.96 -26.37 -5.67
C THR A 539 17.95 -25.52 -4.39
N GLU A 540 18.00 -24.19 -4.55
CA GLU A 540 18.03 -23.25 -3.44
C GLU A 540 16.65 -23.14 -2.75
N LEU A 541 15.57 -23.16 -3.53
CA LEU A 541 14.19 -23.25 -3.06
C LEU A 541 14.00 -24.48 -2.18
N TYR A 542 14.41 -25.66 -2.65
CA TYR A 542 14.32 -26.90 -1.88
C TYR A 542 15.23 -26.87 -0.65
N ARG A 543 16.39 -26.21 -0.72
CA ARG A 543 17.25 -25.94 0.45
C ARG A 543 16.52 -25.19 1.55
N LEU A 544 15.90 -24.07 1.21
CA LEU A 544 15.16 -23.26 2.17
C LEU A 544 13.92 -23.96 2.71
N ILE A 545 13.11 -24.58 1.82
CA ILE A 545 11.96 -25.40 2.22
C ILE A 545 12.40 -26.40 3.29
N SER A 546 13.52 -27.10 3.09
CA SER A 546 13.95 -28.12 4.04
C SER A 546 14.53 -27.59 5.36
N VAL A 547 15.03 -26.35 5.41
CA VAL A 547 15.50 -25.75 6.67
C VAL A 547 14.31 -25.49 7.58
N GLN A 548 13.22 -24.97 7.02
CA GLN A 548 12.06 -24.44 7.75
C GLN A 548 10.88 -25.43 7.85
N SER A 549 10.85 -26.47 7.02
CA SER A 549 9.75 -27.43 6.98
C SER A 549 9.59 -28.21 8.29
N ASN A 550 8.34 -28.31 8.75
CA ASN A 550 7.95 -29.26 9.78
C ASN A 550 8.10 -30.72 9.29
N ARG A 551 7.96 -31.69 10.20
CA ARG A 551 8.15 -33.12 9.90
C ARG A 551 7.21 -33.64 8.81
N THR A 552 5.99 -33.11 8.71
CA THR A 552 5.00 -33.49 7.70
C THR A 552 5.43 -33.04 6.31
N HIS A 553 5.85 -31.79 6.17
CA HIS A 553 6.36 -31.23 4.90
C HIS A 553 7.61 -31.96 4.43
N LEU A 554 8.55 -32.28 5.34
CA LEU A 554 9.73 -33.09 5.00
C LEU A 554 9.34 -34.48 4.48
N ASN A 555 8.33 -35.12 5.05
CA ASN A 555 7.86 -36.43 4.56
C ASN A 555 7.27 -36.35 3.15
N ILE A 556 6.51 -35.29 2.85
CA ILE A 556 5.92 -35.06 1.53
C ILE A 556 7.02 -34.74 0.52
N ALA A 557 7.91 -33.80 0.84
CA ALA A 557 9.05 -33.43 0.01
C ALA A 557 9.92 -34.65 -0.30
N PHE A 558 10.23 -35.47 0.70
CA PHE A 558 10.98 -36.71 0.51
C PHE A 558 10.29 -37.65 -0.48
N LYS A 559 8.98 -37.89 -0.35
CA LYS A 559 8.22 -38.73 -1.29
C LYS A 559 8.28 -38.18 -2.72
N TYR A 560 8.14 -36.86 -2.89
CA TYR A 560 8.23 -36.21 -4.20
C TYR A 560 9.62 -36.32 -4.82
N LEU A 561 10.66 -36.03 -4.05
CA LEU A 561 12.04 -36.14 -4.51
C LEU A 561 12.38 -37.59 -4.90
N MET A 562 11.95 -38.57 -4.09
CA MET A 562 12.09 -40.00 -4.42
C MET A 562 11.39 -40.39 -5.73
N LYS A 563 10.20 -39.82 -6.01
CA LYS A 563 9.50 -40.02 -7.30
C LYS A 563 10.28 -39.36 -8.45
N GLY A 564 10.84 -38.17 -8.22
CA GLY A 564 11.67 -37.44 -9.17
C GLY A 564 12.95 -38.18 -9.58
N LEU A 565 13.49 -39.05 -8.72
CA LEU A 565 14.60 -39.94 -9.07
C LEU A 565 14.27 -40.95 -10.19
N LYS A 566 12.98 -41.20 -10.48
CA LYS A 566 12.51 -42.05 -11.58
C LYS A 566 12.17 -41.27 -12.86
N HIS A 567 12.38 -39.95 -12.86
CA HIS A 567 11.93 -39.10 -13.95
C HIS A 567 12.75 -39.31 -15.23
N SER A 568 12.12 -39.24 -16.41
CA SER A 568 12.79 -39.48 -17.71
C SER A 568 13.90 -38.46 -18.02
N LYS A 569 13.71 -37.18 -17.62
CA LYS A 569 14.72 -36.12 -17.81
C LYS A 569 15.86 -36.19 -16.79
N ARG A 570 17.10 -36.30 -17.30
CA ARG A 570 18.35 -36.33 -16.51
C ARG A 570 18.51 -35.17 -15.52
N CYS A 571 18.14 -33.94 -15.91
CA CYS A 571 18.27 -32.77 -15.05
C CYS A 571 17.37 -32.83 -13.80
N VAL A 572 16.19 -33.44 -13.91
CA VAL A 572 15.28 -33.65 -12.78
C VAL A 572 15.85 -34.68 -11.83
N ARG A 573 16.36 -35.81 -12.35
CA ARG A 573 16.99 -36.84 -11.52
C ARG A 573 18.19 -36.27 -10.76
N LYS A 574 19.09 -35.56 -11.45
CA LYS A 574 20.25 -34.88 -10.85
C LYS A 574 19.83 -33.94 -9.72
N LEU A 575 18.87 -33.04 -9.99
CA LEU A 575 18.35 -32.10 -8.99
C LEU A 575 17.82 -32.83 -7.75
N CYS A 576 17.01 -33.88 -7.94
CA CYS A 576 16.47 -34.64 -6.83
C CYS A 576 17.59 -35.27 -5.98
N ILE A 577 18.63 -35.81 -6.61
CA ILE A 577 19.79 -36.38 -5.91
C ILE A 577 20.54 -35.31 -5.13
N ASP A 578 20.83 -34.16 -5.76
CA ASP A 578 21.56 -33.06 -5.13
C ASP A 578 20.82 -32.55 -3.89
N VAL A 579 19.49 -32.35 -3.99
CA VAL A 579 18.65 -31.93 -2.87
C VAL A 579 18.62 -33.00 -1.77
N LEU A 580 18.38 -34.25 -2.12
CA LEU A 580 18.30 -35.35 -1.16
C LEU A 580 19.65 -35.58 -0.44
N GLY A 581 20.76 -35.45 -1.17
CA GLY A 581 22.13 -35.58 -0.67
C GLY A 581 22.65 -34.39 0.14
N ALA A 582 22.06 -33.20 -0.03
CA ALA A 582 22.43 -32.02 0.73
C ALA A 582 21.85 -32.02 2.16
N MET A 583 20.82 -32.84 2.46
CA MET A 583 20.13 -32.82 3.75
C MET A 583 20.08 -34.17 4.50
N PRO A 584 21.19 -34.91 4.65
CA PRO A 584 21.11 -36.27 5.21
C PRO A 584 20.56 -36.33 6.63
N MET A 585 20.74 -35.26 7.41
CA MET A 585 20.33 -35.15 8.82
C MET A 585 18.84 -34.87 9.03
N LYS A 586 18.12 -34.37 8.01
CA LYS A 586 16.69 -34.04 8.13
C LYS A 586 15.78 -35.25 7.89
N TRP A 587 16.30 -36.26 7.20
CA TRP A 587 15.56 -37.48 6.91
C TRP A 587 15.56 -38.43 8.11
N ASN A 588 14.40 -39.01 8.40
CA ASN A 588 14.32 -40.02 9.46
C ASN A 588 15.07 -41.30 9.07
N LYS A 589 15.26 -42.22 10.04
CA LYS A 589 16.07 -43.43 9.85
C LYS A 589 15.63 -44.22 8.59
N THR A 590 14.34 -44.45 8.48
CA THR A 590 13.70 -45.21 7.38
C THR A 590 13.86 -44.50 6.04
N GLN A 591 13.63 -43.20 5.99
CA GLN A 591 13.76 -42.40 4.77
C GLN A 591 15.18 -42.47 4.21
N SER A 592 16.21 -42.17 5.01
CA SER A 592 17.56 -42.24 4.45
C SER A 592 17.96 -43.67 4.09
N ASN A 593 17.50 -44.71 4.81
CA ASN A 593 17.77 -46.09 4.41
C ASN A 593 17.16 -46.39 3.03
N ASN A 594 15.90 -45.99 2.82
CA ASN A 594 15.20 -46.18 1.55
C ASN A 594 15.90 -45.44 0.41
N LEU A 595 16.24 -44.17 0.63
CA LEU A 595 16.98 -43.37 -0.33
C LEU A 595 18.32 -44.01 -0.66
N PHE A 596 19.06 -44.43 0.37
CA PHE A 596 20.38 -45.00 0.20
C PHE A 596 20.36 -46.28 -0.62
N VAL A 597 19.45 -47.21 -0.28
CA VAL A 597 19.23 -48.44 -1.06
C VAL A 597 18.81 -48.10 -2.50
N TYR A 598 17.98 -47.07 -2.67
CA TYR A 598 17.54 -46.65 -3.99
C TYR A 598 18.68 -46.09 -4.85
N LEU A 599 19.51 -45.19 -4.30
CA LEU A 599 20.70 -44.65 -4.96
C LEU A 599 21.66 -45.78 -5.36
N MET A 600 21.87 -46.74 -4.45
CA MET A 600 22.73 -47.92 -4.65
C MET A 600 22.24 -48.84 -5.77
N LYS A 601 20.93 -49.09 -5.88
CA LYS A 601 20.40 -50.08 -6.82
C LYS A 601 20.11 -49.53 -8.20
N ASN A 602 19.61 -48.30 -8.27
CA ASN A 602 19.03 -47.74 -9.50
C ASN A 602 19.87 -46.64 -10.09
N VAL A 603 20.23 -45.63 -9.29
CA VAL A 603 20.82 -44.38 -9.78
C VAL A 603 22.32 -44.52 -10.04
N SER A 604 22.98 -45.40 -9.30
CA SER A 604 24.35 -45.87 -9.56
C SER A 604 24.57 -46.41 -10.98
N LYS A 605 23.50 -46.86 -11.64
CA LYS A 605 23.51 -47.41 -13.00
C LYS A 605 22.85 -46.47 -14.01
N ASP A 606 22.64 -45.21 -13.64
CA ASP A 606 22.06 -44.23 -14.56
C ASP A 606 22.95 -44.07 -15.79
N GLU A 607 22.34 -44.00 -16.98
CA GLU A 607 23.08 -43.81 -18.23
C GLU A 607 23.86 -42.49 -18.25
N ASN A 608 23.38 -41.48 -17.50
CA ASN A 608 24.00 -40.16 -17.47
C ASN A 608 25.07 -40.03 -16.38
N GLU A 609 26.30 -39.74 -16.82
CA GLU A 609 27.46 -39.49 -15.96
C GLU A 609 27.25 -38.45 -14.86
N ASN A 610 26.59 -37.32 -15.15
CA ASN A 610 26.40 -36.26 -14.15
C ASN A 610 25.42 -36.69 -13.05
N VAL A 611 24.48 -37.58 -13.38
CA VAL A 611 23.55 -38.16 -12.42
C VAL A 611 24.28 -39.16 -11.52
N ARG A 612 25.16 -40.00 -12.10
CA ARG A 612 26.01 -40.93 -11.36
C ARG A 612 26.96 -40.20 -10.41
N TYR A 613 27.60 -39.12 -10.87
CA TYR A 613 28.45 -38.26 -10.06
C TYR A 613 27.71 -37.67 -8.85
N SER A 614 26.56 -37.01 -9.10
CA SER A 614 25.70 -36.49 -8.03
C SER A 614 25.27 -37.60 -7.06
N CYS A 615 25.00 -38.81 -7.57
CA CYS A 615 24.66 -39.97 -6.76
C CYS A 615 25.80 -40.37 -5.83
N ALA A 616 27.03 -40.45 -6.35
CA ALA A 616 28.22 -40.74 -5.56
C ALA A 616 28.43 -39.70 -4.44
N GLN A 617 28.29 -38.40 -4.76
CA GLN A 617 28.36 -37.33 -3.76
C GLN A 617 27.27 -37.42 -2.69
N ALA A 618 26.02 -37.65 -3.09
CA ALA A 618 24.92 -37.82 -2.15
C ALA A 618 25.19 -38.99 -1.20
N MET A 619 25.61 -40.14 -1.74
CA MET A 619 25.96 -41.33 -0.96
C MET A 619 27.11 -41.04 0.01
N GLN A 620 28.14 -40.31 -0.44
CA GLN A 620 29.26 -39.87 0.38
C GLN A 620 28.79 -39.02 1.57
N ASN A 621 27.91 -38.04 1.34
CA ASN A 621 27.35 -37.19 2.40
C ASN A 621 26.51 -38.01 3.39
N PHE A 622 25.69 -38.95 2.89
CA PHE A 622 24.94 -39.86 3.75
C PHE A 622 25.83 -40.70 4.64
N LEU A 623 26.93 -41.21 4.09
CA LEU A 623 27.89 -42.00 4.84
C LEU A 623 28.55 -41.17 5.92
N LEU A 624 29.18 -40.05 5.58
CA LEU A 624 29.85 -39.16 6.53
C LEU A 624 28.98 -38.82 7.75
N LEU A 625 27.70 -38.52 7.52
CA LEU A 625 26.77 -38.12 8.57
C LEU A 625 26.19 -39.30 9.37
N ARG A 626 26.14 -40.52 8.81
CA ARG A 626 25.59 -41.71 9.50
C ARG A 626 26.62 -42.67 10.09
N LEU A 627 27.91 -42.36 10.02
CA LEU A 627 28.99 -43.18 10.58
C LEU A 627 29.01 -43.31 12.12
N GLN A 628 27.97 -42.84 12.83
CA GLN A 628 27.75 -43.09 14.26
C GLN A 628 26.99 -44.40 14.59
N ARG A 629 26.39 -45.11 13.61
CA ARG A 629 25.39 -46.18 13.91
C ARG A 629 25.74 -47.64 13.57
N ASP A 630 27.00 -47.99 13.31
CA ASP A 630 27.53 -49.38 13.23
C ASP A 630 26.73 -50.41 12.37
N GLU A 631 26.14 -49.99 11.24
CA GLU A 631 25.47 -50.92 10.30
C GLU A 631 26.49 -51.58 9.34
N LYS A 632 27.13 -52.69 9.77
CA LYS A 632 28.13 -53.45 8.97
C LYS A 632 27.63 -53.84 7.56
N GLN A 633 26.37 -54.22 7.41
CA GLN A 633 25.80 -54.60 6.12
C GLN A 633 25.75 -53.44 5.13
N LEU A 634 25.46 -52.23 5.61
CA LEU A 634 25.41 -51.01 4.80
C LEU A 634 26.81 -50.69 4.26
N ILE A 635 27.82 -50.74 5.13
CA ILE A 635 29.23 -50.50 4.75
C ILE A 635 29.68 -51.48 3.67
N ASN A 636 29.29 -52.76 3.75
CA ASN A 636 29.64 -53.76 2.75
C ASN A 636 29.04 -53.47 1.37
N ALA A 637 27.76 -53.12 1.33
CA ALA A 637 27.10 -52.79 0.07
C ALA A 637 27.78 -51.59 -0.60
N VAL A 638 28.05 -50.55 0.18
CA VAL A 638 28.72 -49.32 -0.26
C VAL A 638 30.11 -49.57 -0.77
N PHE A 639 30.89 -50.31 0.00
CA PHE A 639 32.23 -50.70 -0.37
C PHE A 639 32.23 -51.39 -1.75
N ASN A 640 31.32 -52.36 -1.95
CA ASN A 640 31.21 -53.03 -3.24
C ASN A 640 30.84 -52.07 -4.37
N TYR A 641 29.93 -51.13 -4.14
CA TYR A 641 29.59 -50.11 -5.14
C TYR A 641 30.76 -49.21 -5.50
N LEU A 642 31.44 -48.63 -4.51
CA LEU A 642 32.57 -47.74 -4.74
C LEU A 642 33.74 -48.49 -5.40
N VAL A 643 33.97 -49.76 -5.04
CA VAL A 643 35.00 -50.57 -5.69
C VAL A 643 34.65 -50.87 -7.15
N ASN A 644 33.40 -51.19 -7.44
CA ASN A 644 32.95 -51.38 -8.82
C ASN A 644 33.07 -50.07 -9.63
N GLY A 645 32.82 -48.93 -8.99
CA GLY A 645 32.95 -47.60 -9.59
C GLY A 645 34.39 -47.22 -10.00
N PHE A 646 35.43 -47.86 -9.45
CA PHE A 646 36.80 -47.69 -9.96
C PHE A 646 36.99 -48.21 -11.38
N ASN A 647 36.10 -49.08 -11.85
CA ASN A 647 36.17 -49.65 -13.18
C ASN A 647 35.12 -49.01 -14.13
N ASP A 648 34.48 -47.91 -13.71
CA ASP A 648 33.56 -47.16 -14.58
C ASP A 648 34.32 -46.55 -15.76
N VAL A 649 33.65 -46.34 -16.90
CA VAL A 649 34.29 -45.71 -18.07
C VAL A 649 34.55 -44.22 -17.81
N ASN A 650 33.72 -43.58 -16.98
CA ASN A 650 33.82 -42.16 -16.67
C ASN A 650 34.85 -41.87 -15.56
N LYS A 651 35.82 -41.01 -15.89
CA LYS A 651 36.89 -40.61 -14.97
C LYS A 651 36.39 -39.82 -13.75
N ASN A 652 35.31 -39.05 -13.89
CA ASN A 652 34.70 -38.32 -12.76
C ASN A 652 34.05 -39.26 -11.75
N ASP A 653 33.45 -40.35 -12.23
CA ASP A 653 32.86 -41.39 -11.37
C ASP A 653 33.96 -42.16 -10.63
N GLN A 654 35.05 -42.53 -11.33
CA GLN A 654 36.22 -43.15 -10.71
C GLN A 654 36.86 -42.24 -9.65
N PHE A 655 37.06 -40.94 -9.95
CA PHE A 655 37.56 -39.94 -9.02
C PHE A 655 36.70 -39.85 -7.74
N SER A 656 35.38 -39.74 -7.92
CA SER A 656 34.44 -39.62 -6.79
C SER A 656 34.42 -40.89 -5.94
N CYS A 657 34.53 -42.06 -6.59
CA CYS A 657 34.61 -43.34 -5.90
C CYS A 657 35.89 -43.47 -5.08
N ALA A 658 37.04 -43.10 -5.67
CA ALA A 658 38.33 -43.07 -5.00
C ALA A 658 38.29 -42.19 -3.75
N GLU A 659 37.86 -40.93 -3.90
CA GLU A 659 37.77 -39.97 -2.81
C GLU A 659 36.81 -40.46 -1.70
N SER A 660 35.63 -40.95 -2.08
CA SER A 660 34.62 -41.46 -1.14
C SER A 660 35.13 -42.65 -0.34
N ILE A 661 35.89 -43.54 -0.98
CA ILE A 661 36.55 -44.66 -0.34
C ILE A 661 37.55 -44.19 0.73
N GLY A 662 38.38 -43.19 0.42
CA GLY A 662 39.31 -42.60 1.38
C GLY A 662 38.60 -42.05 2.61
N ARG A 663 37.39 -41.49 2.43
CA ARG A 663 36.58 -40.94 3.54
C ARG A 663 35.95 -42.04 4.42
N ILE A 664 35.52 -43.17 3.85
CA ILE A 664 34.94 -44.28 4.64
C ILE A 664 35.99 -45.26 5.18
N ALA A 665 37.25 -45.11 4.78
CA ALA A 665 38.37 -45.96 5.17
C ALA A 665 38.40 -46.37 6.64
N ALA A 666 38.13 -45.44 7.56
CA ALA A 666 38.17 -45.68 9.01
C ALA A 666 37.19 -46.77 9.49
N LYS A 667 36.21 -47.14 8.65
CA LYS A 667 35.08 -48.02 8.96
C LYS A 667 35.11 -49.31 8.14
N LEU A 668 36.01 -49.42 7.18
CA LEU A 668 36.21 -50.63 6.40
C LEU A 668 36.84 -51.73 7.27
N GLY A 669 36.38 -52.97 7.10
CA GLY A 669 37.02 -54.14 7.72
C GLY A 669 38.38 -54.44 7.08
N LYS A 670 39.23 -55.22 7.75
CA LYS A 670 40.60 -55.56 7.28
C LYS A 670 40.63 -56.08 5.83
N LYS A 671 39.71 -56.97 5.45
CA LYS A 671 39.60 -57.49 4.08
C LYS A 671 39.30 -56.39 3.06
N GLN A 672 38.38 -55.49 3.37
CA GLN A 672 37.99 -54.38 2.51
C GLN A 672 39.11 -53.36 2.37
N LEU A 673 39.77 -53.01 3.49
CA LEU A 673 40.95 -52.15 3.50
C LEU A 673 42.04 -52.70 2.58
N ASN A 674 42.32 -54.00 2.62
CA ASN A 674 43.34 -54.63 1.77
C ASN A 674 42.99 -54.56 0.28
N ILE A 675 41.73 -54.80 -0.07
CA ILE A 675 41.26 -54.69 -1.47
C ILE A 675 41.39 -53.23 -1.93
N THR A 676 40.90 -52.30 -1.11
CA THR A 676 40.94 -50.86 -1.38
C THR A 676 42.36 -50.37 -1.58
N PHE A 677 43.25 -50.74 -0.67
CA PHE A 677 44.65 -50.35 -0.66
C PHE A 677 45.32 -50.73 -1.97
N ARG A 678 45.09 -51.97 -2.43
CA ARG A 678 45.63 -52.46 -3.70
C ARG A 678 45.14 -51.61 -4.87
N TYR A 679 43.83 -51.38 -4.96
CA TYR A 679 43.23 -50.56 -6.02
C TYR A 679 43.80 -49.15 -6.06
N LEU A 680 43.78 -48.43 -4.93
CA LEU A 680 44.26 -47.04 -4.88
C LEU A 680 45.76 -46.95 -5.19
N LYS A 681 46.55 -47.91 -4.69
CA LYS A 681 47.99 -47.98 -4.94
C LYS A 681 48.28 -48.20 -6.43
N ASP A 682 47.65 -49.21 -7.03
CA ASP A 682 47.87 -49.56 -8.44
C ASP A 682 47.45 -48.40 -9.36
N ARG A 683 46.33 -47.71 -9.06
CA ARG A 683 45.88 -46.52 -9.80
C ARG A 683 46.82 -45.32 -9.63
N LEU A 684 47.31 -45.06 -8.41
CA LEU A 684 48.28 -43.99 -8.17
C LEU A 684 49.59 -44.22 -8.94
N SER A 685 50.07 -45.47 -8.99
CA SER A 685 51.31 -45.87 -9.65
C SER A 685 51.19 -45.98 -11.18
N ASN A 686 49.98 -46.02 -11.74
CA ASN A 686 49.78 -46.05 -13.19
C ASN A 686 49.98 -44.64 -13.79
N LYS A 687 51.08 -44.44 -14.52
CA LYS A 687 51.40 -43.14 -15.18
C LYS A 687 50.40 -42.74 -16.27
N HIS A 688 49.66 -43.69 -16.83
CA HIS A 688 48.62 -43.44 -17.84
C HIS A 688 47.23 -43.25 -17.22
N GLU A 689 47.11 -43.27 -15.89
CA GLU A 689 45.85 -42.99 -15.23
C GLU A 689 45.53 -41.50 -15.25
N ASP A 690 44.24 -41.18 -15.27
CA ASP A 690 43.77 -39.81 -15.21
C ASP A 690 44.30 -39.10 -13.97
N MET A 691 44.79 -37.89 -14.17
CA MET A 691 45.41 -37.06 -13.16
C MET A 691 44.53 -36.85 -11.92
N LEU A 692 43.23 -36.58 -12.09
CA LEU A 692 42.31 -36.38 -10.97
C LEU A 692 42.17 -37.67 -10.18
N ILE A 693 42.06 -38.82 -10.86
CA ILE A 693 41.99 -40.12 -10.20
C ILE A 693 43.25 -40.37 -9.38
N ARG A 694 44.44 -40.11 -9.94
CA ARG A 694 45.70 -40.27 -9.21
C ARG A 694 45.76 -39.35 -7.98
N MET A 695 45.31 -38.10 -8.09
CA MET A 695 45.19 -37.16 -6.95
C MET A 695 44.28 -37.71 -5.85
N SER A 696 43.06 -38.15 -6.21
CA SER A 696 42.11 -38.73 -5.25
C SER A 696 42.61 -40.03 -4.63
N CYS A 697 43.39 -40.82 -5.37
CA CYS A 697 44.03 -42.03 -4.87
C CYS A 697 45.10 -41.71 -3.83
N ALA A 698 45.98 -40.75 -4.11
CA ALA A 698 46.97 -40.27 -3.14
C ALA A 698 46.28 -39.81 -1.85
N GLU A 699 45.28 -38.93 -1.96
CA GLU A 699 44.55 -38.41 -0.79
C GLU A 699 43.91 -39.53 0.04
N SER A 700 43.29 -40.50 -0.64
CA SER A 700 42.59 -41.61 -0.02
C SER A 700 43.53 -42.57 0.68
N LEU A 701 44.71 -42.83 0.10
CA LEU A 701 45.77 -43.59 0.76
C LEU A 701 46.26 -42.88 2.03
N GLY A 702 46.44 -41.55 1.98
CA GLY A 702 46.78 -40.74 3.16
C GLY A 702 45.73 -40.83 4.28
N ARG A 703 44.44 -40.87 3.93
CA ARG A 703 43.33 -41.05 4.90
C ARG A 703 43.28 -42.48 5.45
N MET A 704 43.55 -43.48 4.61
CA MET A 704 43.50 -44.91 4.97
C MET A 704 44.63 -45.35 5.89
N ALA A 705 45.78 -44.71 5.81
CA ALA A 705 47.01 -45.18 6.43
C ALA A 705 46.92 -45.47 7.93
N MET A 706 46.00 -44.83 8.64
CA MET A 706 45.75 -45.05 10.07
C MET A 706 45.25 -46.46 10.41
N LYS A 707 44.76 -47.21 9.42
CA LYS A 707 44.17 -48.54 9.58
C LYS A 707 44.98 -49.65 8.92
N LEU A 708 46.08 -49.29 8.26
CA LEU A 708 46.93 -50.23 7.53
C LEU A 708 47.99 -50.84 8.45
N ASP A 709 48.43 -52.05 8.12
CA ASP A 709 49.54 -52.68 8.82
C ASP A 709 50.90 -52.09 8.40
N THR A 710 51.97 -52.44 9.13
CA THR A 710 53.31 -51.89 8.89
C THR A 710 53.80 -52.14 7.47
N ARG A 711 53.46 -53.29 6.86
CA ARG A 711 53.89 -53.63 5.50
C ARG A 711 53.19 -52.75 4.48
N GLN A 712 51.87 -52.63 4.58
CA GLN A 712 51.08 -51.74 3.72
C GLN A 712 51.48 -50.27 3.86
N TRP A 713 51.83 -49.86 5.07
CA TRP A 713 52.29 -48.51 5.36
C TRP A 713 53.61 -48.20 4.65
N SER A 714 54.61 -49.09 4.75
CA SER A 714 55.88 -48.94 4.02
C SER A 714 55.67 -48.89 2.50
N THR A 715 54.78 -49.74 1.97
CA THR A 715 54.44 -49.72 0.54
C THR A 715 53.78 -48.40 0.11
N ILE A 716 52.89 -47.80 0.92
CA ILE A 716 52.34 -46.47 0.61
C ILE A 716 53.43 -45.41 0.57
N LEU A 717 54.36 -45.43 1.54
CA LEU A 717 55.45 -44.47 1.54
C LEU A 717 56.29 -44.58 0.28
N GLU A 718 56.66 -45.80 -0.11
CA GLU A 718 57.41 -46.06 -1.34
C GLU A 718 56.65 -45.57 -2.57
N CYS A 719 55.35 -45.86 -2.67
CA CYS A 719 54.51 -45.39 -3.77
C CYS A 719 54.42 -43.86 -3.82
N LEU A 720 54.14 -43.19 -2.70
CA LEU A 720 54.05 -41.73 -2.64
C LEU A 720 55.40 -41.08 -2.94
N LYS A 721 56.50 -41.67 -2.46
CA LYS A 721 57.86 -41.19 -2.70
C LYS A 721 58.25 -41.36 -4.17
N ALA A 722 57.97 -42.51 -4.77
CA ALA A 722 58.25 -42.76 -6.19
C ALA A 722 57.53 -41.73 -7.09
N VAL A 723 56.30 -41.36 -6.74
CA VAL A 723 55.57 -40.29 -7.44
C VAL A 723 56.26 -38.94 -7.26
N LEU A 724 56.78 -38.61 -6.07
CA LEU A 724 57.47 -37.33 -5.80
C LEU A 724 58.88 -37.22 -6.39
N ASP A 725 59.55 -38.37 -6.57
CA ASP A 725 60.87 -38.46 -7.19
C ASP A 725 60.79 -38.35 -8.72
N ASP A 726 59.61 -38.56 -9.32
CA ASP A 726 59.39 -38.38 -10.77
C ASP A 726 59.34 -36.89 -11.14
N ASN A 727 60.34 -36.42 -11.89
CA ASN A 727 60.41 -35.02 -12.33
C ASN A 727 59.33 -34.64 -13.34
N ASN A 728 58.77 -35.62 -14.05
CA ASN A 728 57.79 -35.41 -15.12
C ASN A 728 56.34 -35.53 -14.62
N GLU A 729 56.15 -35.67 -13.31
CA GLU A 729 54.85 -35.90 -12.72
C GLU A 729 54.00 -34.63 -12.61
N ASN A 730 52.69 -34.87 -12.62
CA ASN A 730 51.63 -33.95 -12.26
C ASN A 730 51.96 -33.02 -11.05
N LEU A 731 52.13 -31.70 -11.20
CA LEU A 731 52.27 -30.79 -10.06
C LEU A 731 51.14 -30.93 -9.02
N PHE A 732 49.90 -31.17 -9.45
CA PHE A 732 48.81 -31.39 -8.50
C PHE A 732 48.84 -32.79 -7.88
N VAL A 733 49.22 -33.82 -8.64
CA VAL A 733 49.43 -35.17 -8.09
C VAL A 733 50.51 -35.13 -7.01
N HIS A 734 51.63 -34.45 -7.28
CA HIS A 734 52.67 -34.12 -6.31
C HIS A 734 52.10 -33.45 -5.05
N LYS A 735 51.29 -32.40 -5.20
CA LYS A 735 50.68 -31.69 -4.06
C LYS A 735 49.88 -32.62 -3.16
N TYR A 736 49.04 -33.48 -3.74
CA TYR A 736 48.23 -34.44 -2.97
C TYR A 736 49.06 -35.57 -2.36
N CYS A 737 50.15 -36.00 -3.01
CA CYS A 737 51.11 -36.94 -2.43
C CYS A 737 51.82 -36.35 -1.20
N ILE A 738 52.27 -35.08 -1.26
CA ILE A 738 52.84 -34.39 -0.10
C ILE A 738 51.81 -34.28 1.02
N HIS A 739 50.58 -33.83 0.72
CA HIS A 739 49.53 -33.71 1.74
C HIS A 739 49.26 -35.05 2.44
N SER A 740 49.29 -36.13 1.67
CA SER A 740 49.10 -37.49 2.19
C SER A 740 50.26 -37.93 3.08
N LEU A 741 51.50 -37.62 2.69
CA LEU A 741 52.70 -37.84 3.52
C LEU A 741 52.69 -37.00 4.81
N GLU A 742 52.26 -35.75 4.74
CA GLU A 742 52.11 -34.90 5.94
C GLU A 742 51.10 -35.51 6.92
N ARG A 743 49.97 -36.00 6.40
CA ARG A 743 48.93 -36.65 7.20
C ARG A 743 49.42 -37.95 7.83
N LEU A 744 50.25 -38.71 7.10
CA LEU A 744 50.95 -39.89 7.57
C LEU A 744 51.88 -39.55 8.75
N ILE A 745 52.75 -38.56 8.57
CA ILE A 745 53.74 -38.12 9.57
C ILE A 745 53.06 -37.56 10.83
N ALA A 746 52.02 -36.74 10.66
CA ALA A 746 51.32 -36.08 11.77
C ALA A 746 50.63 -37.06 12.73
N LYS A 747 50.39 -38.31 12.31
CA LYS A 747 49.63 -39.28 13.09
C LYS A 747 50.43 -40.52 13.51
N THR A 748 51.69 -40.63 13.12
CA THR A 748 52.61 -41.69 13.59
C THR A 748 53.15 -41.38 14.99
N ASN A 749 52.38 -41.68 16.04
CA ASN A 749 52.85 -41.77 17.43
C ASN A 749 53.38 -43.18 17.80
N LYS A 750 53.53 -44.09 16.84
CA LYS A 750 54.03 -45.46 17.09
C LYS A 750 55.56 -45.49 17.03
N PRO A 751 56.26 -46.05 18.04
CA PRO A 751 57.73 -46.04 18.12
C PRO A 751 58.41 -46.78 16.96
N VAL A 752 57.75 -47.78 16.37
CA VAL A 752 58.27 -48.58 15.24
C VAL A 752 58.46 -47.76 13.95
N ASN A 753 57.80 -46.60 13.82
CA ASN A 753 57.87 -45.78 12.59
C ASN A 753 58.78 -44.54 12.74
N MET A 754 59.41 -44.34 13.89
CA MET A 754 60.15 -43.09 14.18
C MET A 754 61.37 -42.88 13.26
N LEU A 755 62.10 -43.95 12.93
CA LEU A 755 63.24 -43.92 12.00
C LEU A 755 62.81 -43.57 10.56
N SER A 756 61.67 -44.10 10.10
CA SER A 756 61.11 -43.79 8.78
C SER A 756 60.63 -42.33 8.69
N VAL A 757 60.01 -41.80 9.75
CA VAL A 757 59.56 -40.40 9.82
C VAL A 757 60.73 -39.42 9.83
N GLN A 758 61.85 -39.76 10.48
CA GLN A 758 63.07 -38.95 10.44
C GLN A 758 63.67 -38.90 9.03
N SER A 759 63.68 -40.02 8.29
CA SER A 759 64.14 -40.05 6.89
C SER A 759 63.22 -39.30 5.92
N LEU A 760 61.94 -39.14 6.28
CA LEU A 760 60.95 -38.43 5.48
C LEU A 760 61.00 -36.92 5.65
N LYS A 761 61.45 -36.39 6.80
CA LYS A 761 61.56 -34.93 7.02
C LYS A 761 62.45 -34.25 5.97
N PRO A 762 63.65 -34.76 5.63
CA PRO A 762 64.47 -34.25 4.53
C PRO A 762 63.80 -34.37 3.18
N VAL A 763 63.12 -35.48 2.89
CA VAL A 763 62.39 -35.69 1.63
C VAL A 763 61.26 -34.67 1.51
N LEU A 764 60.47 -34.47 2.57
CA LEU A 764 59.38 -33.50 2.59
C LEU A 764 59.90 -32.07 2.46
N LYS A 765 61.04 -31.75 3.09
CA LYS A 765 61.72 -30.45 2.94
C LYS A 765 62.20 -30.24 1.50
N LYS A 766 62.83 -31.26 0.90
CA LYS A 766 63.30 -31.26 -0.50
C LYS A 766 62.14 -31.18 -1.49
N CYS A 767 61.05 -31.91 -1.26
CA CYS A 767 59.85 -31.88 -2.10
C CYS A 767 59.10 -30.55 -1.95
N LYS A 768 59.04 -29.94 -0.76
CA LYS A 768 58.48 -28.59 -0.57
C LYS A 768 59.32 -27.54 -1.28
N GLN A 769 60.65 -27.65 -1.20
CA GLN A 769 61.57 -26.79 -1.95
C GLN A 769 61.36 -26.97 -3.45
N LYS A 770 61.42 -28.19 -3.98
CA LYS A 770 61.16 -28.50 -5.40
C LYS A 770 59.76 -28.08 -5.88
N GLN A 771 58.71 -28.25 -5.07
CA GLN A 771 57.37 -27.74 -5.41
C GLN A 771 57.34 -26.23 -5.47
N PHE A 772 58.01 -25.57 -4.54
CA PHE A 772 58.15 -24.12 -4.53
C PHE A 772 58.91 -23.65 -5.78
N ASP A 773 60.00 -24.33 -6.13
CA ASP A 773 60.80 -24.07 -7.33
C ASP A 773 60.00 -24.27 -8.62
N ASN A 774 59.17 -25.33 -8.69
CA ASN A 774 58.31 -25.61 -9.83
C ASN A 774 57.14 -24.62 -9.94
N ILE A 775 56.54 -24.20 -8.81
CA ILE A 775 55.47 -23.18 -8.79
C ILE A 775 56.03 -21.85 -9.29
N ILE A 776 57.20 -21.44 -8.79
CA ILE A 776 57.85 -20.22 -9.26
C ILE A 776 58.23 -20.33 -10.73
N SER A 777 58.81 -21.45 -11.16
CA SER A 777 59.15 -21.66 -12.58
C SER A 777 57.92 -21.61 -13.48
N SER A 778 56.82 -22.25 -13.08
CA SER A 778 55.55 -22.20 -13.84
C SER A 778 54.93 -20.81 -13.86
N LEU A 779 55.02 -20.06 -12.76
CA LEU A 779 54.56 -18.67 -12.71
C LEU A 779 55.41 -17.78 -13.61
N ILE A 780 56.74 -17.96 -13.61
CA ILE A 780 57.69 -17.25 -14.49
C ILE A 780 57.45 -17.60 -15.96
N ASP A 781 57.22 -18.87 -16.31
CA ASP A 781 56.89 -19.26 -17.67
C ASP A 781 55.54 -18.70 -18.11
N GLY A 782 54.55 -18.65 -17.20
CA GLY A 782 53.26 -18.00 -17.43
C GLY A 782 53.34 -16.48 -17.63
N LEU A 783 54.42 -15.81 -17.21
CA LEU A 783 54.63 -14.38 -17.52
C LEU A 783 54.85 -14.13 -19.03
N LYS A 784 55.25 -15.15 -19.78
CA LYS A 784 55.46 -15.08 -21.23
C LYS A 784 54.14 -15.02 -22.00
N GLU A 785 53.07 -15.61 -21.47
CA GLU A 785 51.74 -15.58 -22.09
C GLU A 785 50.96 -14.33 -21.66
N GLU A 786 50.53 -13.53 -22.63
CA GLU A 786 49.89 -12.23 -22.40
C GLU A 786 48.57 -12.33 -21.60
N ASP A 787 47.77 -13.36 -21.86
CA ASP A 787 46.44 -13.56 -21.25
C ASP A 787 46.48 -13.93 -19.75
N VAL A 788 47.59 -14.51 -19.27
CA VAL A 788 47.75 -14.98 -17.87
C VAL A 788 48.80 -14.18 -17.10
N ARG A 789 49.50 -13.25 -17.76
CA ARG A 789 50.58 -12.44 -17.17
C ARG A 789 50.17 -11.72 -15.89
N SER A 790 49.02 -11.04 -15.88
CA SER A 790 48.56 -10.27 -14.71
C SER A 790 48.30 -11.14 -13.48
N TYR A 791 47.70 -12.32 -13.69
CA TYR A 791 47.45 -13.31 -12.63
C TYR A 791 48.77 -13.90 -12.10
N CYS A 792 49.72 -14.19 -12.99
CA CYS A 792 51.05 -14.67 -12.61
C CYS A 792 51.84 -13.64 -11.81
N VAL A 793 51.78 -12.34 -12.17
CA VAL A 793 52.41 -11.24 -11.41
C VAL A 793 51.81 -11.12 -10.01
N GLU A 794 50.47 -11.17 -9.89
CA GLU A 794 49.79 -11.07 -8.59
C GLU A 794 50.11 -12.29 -7.70
N ALA A 795 50.10 -13.50 -8.27
CA ALA A 795 50.46 -14.71 -7.56
C ALA A 795 51.94 -14.72 -7.12
N LEU A 796 52.86 -14.27 -7.97
CA LEU A 796 54.28 -14.11 -7.62
C LEU A 796 54.48 -13.07 -6.52
N THR A 797 53.82 -11.92 -6.61
CA THR A 797 53.91 -10.85 -5.59
C THR A 797 53.45 -11.36 -4.22
N ASN A 798 52.31 -12.05 -4.18
CA ASN A 798 51.80 -12.67 -2.95
C ASN A 798 52.73 -13.77 -2.42
N LEU A 799 53.36 -14.54 -3.30
CA LEU A 799 54.28 -15.62 -2.91
C LEU A 799 55.62 -15.07 -2.38
N LEU A 800 56.19 -14.06 -3.04
CA LEU A 800 57.44 -13.39 -2.64
C LEU A 800 57.31 -12.73 -1.27
N SER A 801 56.15 -12.14 -0.96
CA SER A 801 55.88 -11.55 0.36
C SER A 801 55.93 -12.54 1.54
N ARG A 802 55.92 -13.85 1.26
CA ARG A 802 55.90 -14.92 2.27
C ARG A 802 57.25 -15.65 2.39
N LEU A 803 58.27 -15.22 1.65
CA LEU A 803 59.60 -15.81 1.68
C LEU A 803 60.49 -15.21 2.77
N ASN A 804 61.42 -16.01 3.30
CA ASN A 804 62.50 -15.46 4.13
C ASN A 804 63.63 -14.88 3.24
N GLU A 805 64.47 -14.05 3.84
CA GLU A 805 65.56 -13.31 3.18
C GLU A 805 66.42 -14.18 2.25
N ARG A 806 66.87 -15.34 2.73
CA ARG A 806 67.71 -16.26 1.92
C ARG A 806 66.98 -16.84 0.71
N GLN A 807 65.68 -17.10 0.83
CA GLN A 807 64.87 -17.58 -0.28
C GLN A 807 64.58 -16.45 -1.26
N LEU A 808 64.33 -15.24 -0.76
CA LEU A 808 64.08 -14.05 -1.56
C LEU A 808 65.29 -13.73 -2.45
N ASP A 809 66.50 -13.74 -1.89
CA ASP A 809 67.75 -13.44 -2.61
C ASP A 809 68.01 -14.44 -3.75
N HIS A 810 67.84 -15.74 -3.49
CA HIS A 810 68.00 -16.78 -4.50
C HIS A 810 67.03 -16.60 -5.68
N TRP A 811 65.78 -16.22 -5.38
CA TRP A 811 64.74 -16.06 -6.39
C TRP A 811 64.79 -14.73 -7.12
N LEU A 812 65.14 -13.62 -6.45
CA LEU A 812 65.42 -12.34 -7.11
C LEU A 812 66.54 -12.50 -8.13
N TYR A 813 67.63 -13.18 -7.76
CA TYR A 813 68.72 -13.47 -8.68
C TYR A 813 68.27 -14.29 -9.90
N TYR A 814 67.47 -15.35 -9.69
CA TYR A 814 66.93 -16.17 -10.78
C TYR A 814 65.95 -15.41 -11.69
N LEU A 815 65.07 -14.59 -11.10
CA LEU A 815 64.07 -13.79 -11.81
C LEU A 815 64.74 -12.69 -12.64
N MET A 816 65.76 -12.02 -12.08
CA MET A 816 66.56 -11.01 -12.79
C MET A 816 67.34 -11.60 -13.97
N ASN A 817 67.93 -12.80 -13.82
CA ASN A 817 68.60 -13.46 -14.93
C ASN A 817 67.62 -13.85 -16.05
N LYS A 818 66.44 -14.37 -15.71
CA LYS A 818 65.40 -14.73 -16.70
C LYS A 818 64.76 -13.53 -17.39
N ILE A 819 64.58 -12.40 -16.68
CA ILE A 819 64.10 -11.15 -17.28
C ILE A 819 65.17 -10.60 -18.23
N ASN A 820 66.45 -10.64 -17.84
CA ASN A 820 67.54 -10.26 -18.74
C ASN A 820 67.54 -11.13 -20.00
N ASP A 821 67.47 -12.46 -19.88
CA ASP A 821 67.38 -13.37 -21.05
C ASP A 821 66.20 -13.07 -21.98
N ALA A 822 65.06 -12.64 -21.43
CA ALA A 822 63.89 -12.24 -22.23
C ALA A 822 64.11 -10.89 -22.94
N TYR A 823 64.78 -9.94 -22.26
CA TYR A 823 65.13 -8.63 -22.81
C TYR A 823 66.20 -8.71 -23.91
N THR A 824 67.19 -9.60 -23.79
CA THR A 824 68.20 -9.80 -24.84
C THR A 824 67.62 -10.43 -26.10
N ASN A 825 66.61 -11.30 -25.97
CA ASN A 825 65.94 -11.91 -27.13
C ASN A 825 64.90 -10.99 -27.81
N SER A 826 64.45 -9.91 -27.15
CA SER A 826 63.57 -8.91 -27.77
C SER A 826 64.33 -7.80 -28.52
N ILE A 827 65.65 -7.66 -28.32
CA ILE A 827 66.48 -6.63 -28.96
C ILE A 827 66.94 -7.04 -30.39
N GLU A 828 66.68 -8.27 -30.84
CA GLU A 828 66.96 -8.69 -32.23
C GLU A 828 65.78 -8.54 -33.21
N ILE A 829 64.61 -8.02 -32.80
CA ILE A 829 63.48 -7.76 -33.72
C ILE A 829 62.82 -6.38 -33.48
N GLU A 830 63.62 -5.33 -33.27
CA GLU A 830 63.17 -3.96 -33.57
C GLU A 830 64.27 -3.14 -34.26
#